data_AF-A0A958GVU6-F1
#
_entry.id   AF-A0A958GVU6-F1
#
_cell.length_a   1.000
_cell.length_b   1.000
_cell.length_c   1.000
_cell.angle_alpha   90.00
_cell.angle_beta   90.00
_cell.angle_gamma   90.00
#
_symmetry.space_group_name_H-M   'P 1'
#
loop_
_entity.id
_entity.type
_entity.pdbx_description
1 polymer ?
#
loop_
_entity_poly.entity_id
_entity_poly.type
_entity_poly.pdbx_seq_one_letter_code
_entity_poly.pdbx_strand_id
1 'polypeptide(L)'
;MDQPRRRYPLVWLALIAAILLGTGIGRARFDGSAAEAQARAWHLVAWSAVGMHGMDADYSVYAIQPPRSDVYAQLMDPAGGLVDQPGGFTVTYEAVADPSGSINSRSADKSDFWLHARALFDRDLPVETGLAGSRMPGAPGRTEPMRWNPDSGTWAALGIPITPLDDAGARQPYPIMRLIARDVDERLLASADVVLPVSDEIGCASCHGSGKSARAEPAAGWVQDADPERDYRLNILRLHDERQVASLAYRASLAARGYRPEGLEATVRQDGKAILCAGCHASEPLATDGRPGSPALSQAMHTLHARERDPETGLRLDDIDNRQACYRCHPGNATQHLRGVMGQAVAASGGRAIQCESCHGSLRELADAARRPWIDEPDCGSCHTGTATQNAGEIRYTTVWDAGQPRQPVHPTFANQPDRPVDGVSLYRSSTGHGDLYCAACHGPSHAEYPSREGNDNLQAAALQGHVGSLGECAACHGDQPRTVDGGPHGMHPTDADWAHEGHVAPARRDLAACQACHGRDDRGTVLSRSWSQQTLNAGGGMSLQLWRGFQVGCYGCHEGPRTERRSRNRPAQAEDGRMTTHSDRPATLGLRASDPDGNALELRIVSQPGAGTVGLDGNQATYYPAAGWTGTEQFTFAAWDGAIDSNLARVEVVVLPAEATPTPVAGLPTPTSPGGASPSPTASSDPPPTRVVAGPAVYLPMLARGR
;
A
#
# COMPACT_ATOMS: atom_id res chain seq x y z
N MET A 1 53.09 -60.96 -37.68
CA MET A 1 53.65 -62.26 -37.30
C MET A 1 53.70 -62.32 -35.78
N ASP A 2 53.00 -63.33 -35.26
CA ASP A 2 53.02 -63.94 -33.93
C ASP A 2 53.04 -63.07 -32.66
N GLN A 3 51.94 -62.94 -31.88
CA GLN A 3 51.26 -63.94 -31.01
C GLN A 3 52.09 -64.30 -29.74
N PRO A 4 51.48 -64.83 -28.66
CA PRO A 4 50.45 -64.28 -27.76
C PRO A 4 50.75 -64.68 -26.28
N ARG A 5 49.79 -64.51 -25.34
CA ARG A 5 49.39 -65.46 -24.24
C ARG A 5 48.52 -64.70 -23.21
N ARG A 6 47.18 -64.87 -23.23
CA ARG A 6 46.35 -65.83 -22.46
C ARG A 6 46.67 -65.86 -20.95
N ARG A 7 45.83 -65.20 -20.12
CA ARG A 7 44.61 -65.70 -19.41
C ARG A 7 44.91 -66.59 -18.20
N TYR A 8 44.44 -66.20 -17.01
CA TYR A 8 43.91 -67.06 -15.93
C TYR A 8 43.00 -66.22 -14.97
N PRO A 9 42.07 -66.84 -14.20
CA PRO A 9 40.69 -66.37 -14.06
C PRO A 9 40.19 -66.20 -12.59
N LEU A 10 38.94 -65.70 -12.46
CA LEU A 10 37.86 -65.99 -11.46
C LEU A 10 38.25 -66.20 -9.98
N VAL A 11 37.64 -65.49 -9.01
CA VAL A 11 36.48 -66.00 -8.24
C VAL A 11 36.00 -64.93 -7.22
N TRP A 12 34.70 -64.59 -7.30
CA TRP A 12 33.70 -64.24 -6.26
C TRP A 12 33.73 -62.95 -5.40
N LEU A 13 32.77 -62.07 -5.74
CA LEU A 13 31.77 -61.34 -4.93
C LEU A 13 31.94 -61.19 -3.39
N ALA A 14 32.00 -59.94 -2.93
CA ALA A 14 31.16 -59.41 -1.84
C ALA A 14 31.13 -57.86 -1.87
N LEU A 15 29.92 -57.29 -1.84
CA LEU A 15 29.65 -55.85 -1.73
C LEU A 15 30.09 -55.29 -0.36
N ILE A 16 30.60 -54.05 -0.33
CA ILE A 16 30.08 -52.87 0.43
C ILE A 16 31.16 -51.78 0.53
N ALA A 17 30.69 -50.53 0.34
CA ALA A 17 31.21 -49.25 0.82
C ALA A 17 32.37 -48.54 0.08
N ALA A 18 31.95 -47.45 -0.56
CA ALA A 18 32.38 -46.08 -0.25
C ALA A 18 33.54 -45.46 -1.07
N ILE A 19 33.18 -44.31 -1.66
CA ILE A 19 33.96 -43.05 -1.67
C ILE A 19 34.97 -42.85 -2.83
N LEU A 20 34.66 -41.80 -3.63
CA LEU A 20 35.52 -40.91 -4.44
C LEU A 20 36.08 -41.47 -5.76
N LEU A 21 35.54 -40.99 -6.89
CA LEU A 21 35.91 -39.76 -7.63
C LEU A 21 37.24 -39.89 -8.39
N GLY A 22 37.16 -39.80 -9.72
CA GLY A 22 38.33 -39.73 -10.58
C GLY A 22 38.00 -39.62 -12.07
N THR A 23 37.74 -38.40 -12.52
CA THR A 23 37.99 -37.86 -13.87
C THR A 23 37.04 -38.21 -15.02
N GLY A 24 36.41 -37.16 -15.56
CA GLY A 24 35.67 -37.18 -16.82
C GLY A 24 35.22 -35.76 -17.18
N ILE A 25 36.14 -34.95 -17.71
CA ILE A 25 35.86 -33.61 -18.24
C ILE A 25 34.98 -33.78 -19.50
N GLY A 26 33.68 -33.71 -19.32
CA GLY A 26 32.72 -33.37 -20.36
C GLY A 26 32.31 -31.92 -20.17
N ARG A 27 32.53 -31.07 -21.19
CA ARG A 27 31.89 -29.76 -21.25
C ARG A 27 30.37 -29.99 -21.25
N ALA A 28 29.75 -29.83 -20.08
CA ALA A 28 28.31 -29.67 -20.01
C ALA A 28 27.98 -28.41 -20.81
N ARG A 29 27.20 -28.58 -21.88
CA ARG A 29 26.35 -27.49 -22.35
C ARG A 29 25.50 -27.12 -21.14
N PHE A 30 25.56 -25.86 -20.73
CA PHE A 30 24.58 -25.31 -19.82
C PHE A 30 23.23 -25.43 -20.53
N ASP A 31 22.45 -26.43 -20.14
CA ASP A 31 21.02 -26.42 -20.41
C ASP A 31 20.46 -25.19 -19.71
N GLY A 32 19.75 -24.36 -20.47
CA GLY A 32 19.30 -23.05 -20.05
C GLY A 32 18.53 -23.10 -18.72
N SER A 33 18.83 -22.15 -17.85
CA SER A 33 18.26 -22.09 -16.51
C SER A 33 16.74 -21.87 -16.56
N ALA A 34 16.02 -22.26 -15.50
CA ALA A 34 14.59 -21.95 -15.36
C ALA A 34 14.28 -20.43 -15.50
N ALA A 35 15.24 -19.56 -15.18
CA ALA A 35 15.15 -18.12 -15.38
C ALA A 35 15.19 -17.71 -16.86
N GLU A 36 16.01 -18.36 -17.70
CA GLU A 36 16.06 -18.12 -19.15
C GLU A 36 14.80 -18.66 -19.86
N ALA A 37 14.22 -19.76 -19.35
CA ALA A 37 12.94 -20.27 -19.84
C ALA A 37 11.75 -19.38 -19.45
N GLN A 38 11.79 -18.79 -18.25
CA GLN A 38 10.79 -17.83 -17.77
C GLN A 38 10.84 -16.51 -18.57
N ALA A 39 12.04 -16.01 -18.88
CA ALA A 39 12.24 -14.76 -19.61
C ALA A 39 11.81 -14.82 -21.09
N ARG A 40 11.83 -16.03 -21.69
CA ARG A 40 11.40 -16.29 -23.09
C ARG A 40 9.95 -16.76 -23.17
N ALA A 41 9.15 -16.46 -22.16
CA ALA A 41 7.74 -16.78 -22.11
C ALA A 41 6.89 -15.53 -22.40
N TRP A 42 5.61 -15.73 -22.66
CA TRP A 42 4.66 -14.63 -22.62
C TRP A 42 4.50 -14.16 -21.17
N HIS A 43 4.32 -12.86 -20.98
CA HIS A 43 4.15 -12.28 -19.64
C HIS A 43 2.84 -11.48 -19.58
N LEU A 44 2.07 -11.70 -18.51
CA LEU A 44 0.88 -10.92 -18.21
C LEU A 44 1.13 -10.16 -16.91
N VAL A 45 0.89 -8.85 -16.93
CA VAL A 45 0.91 -8.01 -15.74
C VAL A 45 -0.47 -7.41 -15.55
N ALA A 46 -0.93 -7.41 -14.31
CA ALA A 46 -2.25 -6.94 -13.94
C ALA A 46 -2.20 -6.03 -12.71
N TRP A 47 -3.18 -5.13 -12.62
CA TRP A 47 -3.38 -4.25 -11.48
C TRP A 47 -4.86 -3.88 -11.34
N SER A 48 -5.29 -3.61 -10.11
CA SER A 48 -6.57 -2.94 -9.86
C SER A 48 -6.42 -1.42 -9.99
N ALA A 49 -7.51 -0.65 -10.06
CA ALA A 49 -7.45 0.81 -10.24
C ALA A 49 -6.62 1.58 -9.18
N VAL A 50 -7.25 2.18 -8.17
CA VAL A 50 -6.55 3.00 -7.15
C VAL A 50 -6.03 2.18 -5.96
N GLY A 51 -6.26 0.87 -5.97
CA GLY A 51 -5.77 -0.03 -4.94
C GLY A 51 -6.74 -0.26 -3.78
N MET A 52 -7.92 0.35 -3.75
CA MET A 52 -9.06 -0.04 -2.89
C MET A 52 -10.32 0.72 -3.30
N HIS A 53 -11.43 0.02 -3.51
CA HIS A 53 -12.73 0.65 -3.77
C HIS A 53 -13.62 0.61 -2.52
N GLY A 54 -14.31 1.72 -2.24
CA GLY A 54 -15.30 1.80 -1.17
C GLY A 54 -16.68 1.37 -1.64
N MET A 55 -17.44 0.66 -0.82
CA MET A 55 -18.84 0.33 -1.11
C MET A 55 -19.72 0.58 0.11
N ASP A 56 -21.02 0.79 -0.12
CA ASP A 56 -21.99 0.75 0.98
C ASP A 56 -22.23 -0.69 1.45
N ALA A 57 -22.33 -0.88 2.77
CA ALA A 57 -22.68 -2.17 3.39
C ALA A 57 -24.18 -2.54 3.23
N ASP A 58 -25.04 -1.54 3.08
CA ASP A 58 -26.50 -1.65 2.91
C ASP A 58 -26.97 -0.63 1.87
N TYR A 59 -27.82 -1.07 0.95
CA TYR A 59 -28.37 -0.23 -0.14
C TYR A 59 -29.85 0.12 0.07
N SER A 60 -30.45 -0.29 1.19
CA SER A 60 -31.87 -0.13 1.47
C SER A 60 -32.26 1.28 1.92
N VAL A 61 -31.30 2.12 2.32
CA VAL A 61 -31.53 3.52 2.72
C VAL A 61 -30.97 4.50 1.69
N TYR A 62 -29.66 4.47 1.43
CA TYR A 62 -29.01 5.28 0.41
C TYR A 62 -27.82 4.55 -0.21
N ALA A 63 -27.28 5.10 -1.30
CA ALA A 63 -26.01 4.68 -1.89
C ALA A 63 -25.08 5.86 -2.17
N ILE A 64 -23.83 5.72 -1.74
CA ILE A 64 -22.68 6.54 -2.10
C ILE A 64 -21.89 5.84 -3.22
N GLN A 65 -21.55 4.56 -3.05
CA GLN A 65 -20.77 3.78 -4.01
C GLN A 65 -21.28 2.32 -4.07
N PRO A 66 -21.45 1.75 -5.28
CA PRO A 66 -21.82 0.34 -5.48
C PRO A 66 -20.65 -0.59 -5.14
N PRO A 67 -20.90 -1.91 -4.99
CA PRO A 67 -19.83 -2.89 -5.04
C PRO A 67 -19.15 -2.81 -6.40
N ARG A 68 -17.82 -2.66 -6.41
CA ARG A 68 -17.04 -2.48 -7.63
C ARG A 68 -15.56 -2.76 -7.39
N SER A 69 -14.93 -3.35 -8.38
CA SER A 69 -13.48 -3.32 -8.57
C SER A 69 -13.20 -3.27 -10.08
N ASP A 70 -12.21 -2.48 -10.45
CA ASP A 70 -11.77 -2.32 -11.82
C ASP A 70 -10.37 -2.92 -11.93
N VAL A 71 -10.19 -3.86 -12.87
CA VAL A 71 -8.90 -4.53 -13.11
C VAL A 71 -8.47 -4.37 -14.55
N TYR A 72 -7.17 -4.20 -14.74
CA TYR A 72 -6.50 -3.97 -16.01
C TYR A 72 -5.37 -4.97 -16.18
N ALA A 73 -5.04 -5.28 -17.43
CA ALA A 73 -3.87 -6.07 -17.76
C ALA A 73 -3.24 -5.67 -19.10
N GLN A 74 -1.93 -5.90 -19.18
CA GLN A 74 -1.12 -5.79 -20.40
C GLN A 74 -0.37 -7.11 -20.62
N LEU A 75 -0.37 -7.57 -21.88
CA LEU A 75 0.30 -8.79 -22.33
C LEU A 75 1.58 -8.40 -23.06
N MET A 76 2.67 -9.11 -22.78
CA MET A 76 3.96 -8.97 -23.43
C MET A 76 4.34 -10.28 -24.11
N ASP A 77 4.92 -10.15 -25.30
CA ASP A 77 5.48 -11.28 -26.04
C ASP A 77 6.81 -11.76 -25.45
N PRO A 78 7.33 -12.94 -25.86
CA PRO A 78 8.62 -13.46 -25.42
C PRO A 78 9.85 -12.58 -25.69
N ALA A 79 9.73 -11.57 -26.54
CA ALA A 79 10.79 -10.61 -26.82
C ALA A 79 10.71 -9.36 -25.92
N GLY A 80 9.71 -9.27 -25.03
CA GLY A 80 9.45 -8.13 -24.16
C GLY A 80 8.66 -7.00 -24.83
N GLY A 81 8.09 -7.23 -26.02
CA GLY A 81 7.23 -6.28 -26.71
C GLY A 81 5.80 -6.32 -26.17
N LEU A 82 5.20 -5.15 -25.93
CA LEU A 82 3.77 -5.09 -25.58
C LEU A 82 2.89 -5.46 -26.76
N VAL A 83 1.84 -6.22 -26.47
CA VAL A 83 0.74 -6.44 -27.40
C VAL A 83 -0.14 -5.19 -27.41
N ASP A 84 -0.10 -4.47 -28.52
CA ASP A 84 -0.79 -3.18 -28.72
C ASP A 84 -2.10 -3.30 -29.52
N GLN A 85 -2.45 -4.51 -29.97
CA GLN A 85 -3.68 -4.82 -30.68
C GLN A 85 -4.28 -6.13 -30.14
N PRO A 86 -5.62 -6.25 -30.02
CA PRO A 86 -6.24 -7.43 -29.41
C PRO A 86 -6.27 -8.65 -30.34
N GLY A 87 -5.97 -8.46 -31.62
CA GLY A 87 -6.11 -9.49 -32.65
C GLY A 87 -5.27 -10.72 -32.32
N GLY A 88 -5.94 -11.87 -32.16
CA GLY A 88 -5.28 -13.14 -31.90
C GLY A 88 -5.21 -13.55 -30.43
N PHE A 89 -5.75 -12.73 -29.51
CA PHE A 89 -5.66 -12.97 -28.08
C PHE A 89 -7.00 -12.81 -27.37
N THR A 90 -7.22 -13.63 -26.34
CA THR A 90 -8.30 -13.45 -25.38
C THR A 90 -7.72 -13.31 -23.98
N VAL A 91 -8.31 -12.43 -23.17
CA VAL A 91 -8.00 -12.33 -21.75
C VAL A 91 -9.27 -12.49 -20.95
N THR A 92 -9.23 -13.36 -19.96
CA THR A 92 -10.35 -13.69 -19.07
C THR A 92 -9.91 -13.63 -17.62
N TYR A 93 -10.84 -13.56 -16.68
CA TYR A 93 -10.56 -13.63 -15.24
C TYR A 93 -11.40 -14.69 -14.54
N GLU A 94 -10.85 -15.28 -13.48
CA GLU A 94 -11.53 -16.24 -12.59
C GLU A 94 -11.22 -15.95 -11.12
N ALA A 95 -12.10 -16.40 -10.21
CA ALA A 95 -11.83 -16.34 -8.78
C ALA A 95 -10.87 -17.46 -8.37
N VAL A 96 -9.88 -17.11 -7.55
CA VAL A 96 -8.90 -18.07 -7.01
C VAL A 96 -8.76 -17.88 -5.50
N ALA A 97 -8.36 -18.94 -4.82
CA ALA A 97 -8.04 -18.85 -3.40
C ALA A 97 -6.70 -18.15 -3.22
N ASP A 98 -6.62 -17.28 -2.21
CA ASP A 98 -5.37 -16.71 -1.75
C ASP A 98 -4.52 -17.76 -0.99
N PRO A 99 -3.26 -17.46 -0.62
CA PRO A 99 -2.42 -18.40 0.12
C PRO A 99 -2.97 -18.85 1.48
N SER A 100 -3.95 -18.14 2.04
CA SER A 100 -4.67 -18.54 3.27
C SER A 100 -5.83 -19.49 2.99
N GLY A 101 -6.21 -19.66 1.73
CA GLY A 101 -7.36 -20.46 1.29
C GLY A 101 -8.66 -19.68 1.13
N SER A 102 -8.65 -18.35 1.37
CA SER A 102 -9.83 -17.50 1.21
C SER A 102 -10.11 -17.24 -0.27
N ILE A 103 -11.36 -17.40 -0.70
CA ILE A 103 -11.79 -17.22 -2.08
C ILE A 103 -13.10 -16.43 -2.13
N ASN A 104 -13.22 -15.54 -3.12
CA ASN A 104 -14.41 -14.71 -3.31
C ASN A 104 -14.91 -14.85 -4.75
N SER A 105 -15.87 -15.76 -4.95
CA SER A 105 -16.31 -16.19 -6.27
C SER A 105 -17.70 -15.67 -6.66
N ARG A 106 -18.48 -15.22 -5.68
CA ARG A 106 -19.85 -14.72 -5.83
C ARG A 106 -20.08 -13.58 -4.86
N SER A 107 -21.12 -12.78 -5.05
CA SER A 107 -21.48 -11.69 -4.15
C SER A 107 -22.98 -11.59 -3.84
N ALA A 108 -23.82 -12.35 -4.54
CA ALA A 108 -25.29 -12.35 -4.41
C ALA A 108 -25.81 -12.57 -2.99
N ASP A 109 -25.15 -13.42 -2.22
CA ASP A 109 -25.51 -13.77 -0.84
C ASP A 109 -24.87 -12.85 0.21
N LYS A 110 -24.11 -11.84 -0.24
CA LYS A 110 -23.28 -10.96 0.62
C LYS A 110 -23.61 -9.48 0.46
N SER A 111 -24.58 -9.13 -0.38
CA SER A 111 -25.05 -7.75 -0.58
C SER A 111 -26.48 -7.71 -1.08
N ASP A 112 -27.25 -6.73 -0.63
CA ASP A 112 -28.60 -6.39 -1.10
C ASP A 112 -28.60 -5.49 -2.35
N PHE A 113 -27.42 -5.13 -2.89
CA PHE A 113 -27.25 -4.20 -4.01
C PHE A 113 -28.21 -4.46 -5.18
N TRP A 114 -28.35 -5.71 -5.64
CA TRP A 114 -29.20 -6.04 -6.79
C TRP A 114 -30.70 -5.84 -6.52
N LEU A 115 -31.15 -5.89 -5.27
CA LEU A 115 -32.53 -5.59 -4.89
C LEU A 115 -32.84 -4.10 -5.08
N HIS A 116 -31.82 -3.24 -4.92
CA HIS A 116 -31.96 -1.79 -4.94
C HIS A 116 -31.41 -1.13 -6.22
N ALA A 117 -30.71 -1.88 -7.08
CA ALA A 117 -30.07 -1.36 -8.28
C ALA A 117 -31.03 -0.62 -9.22
N ARG A 118 -32.26 -1.12 -9.39
CA ARG A 118 -33.28 -0.44 -10.21
C ARG A 118 -33.71 0.90 -9.61
N ALA A 119 -33.93 0.95 -8.29
CA ALA A 119 -34.37 2.17 -7.61
C ALA A 119 -33.26 3.23 -7.54
N LEU A 120 -32.01 2.79 -7.34
CA LEU A 120 -30.86 3.68 -7.17
C LEU A 120 -30.28 4.15 -8.51
N PHE A 121 -30.10 3.24 -9.47
CA PHE A 121 -29.34 3.48 -10.70
C PHE A 121 -30.17 3.37 -11.99
N ASP A 122 -31.47 3.10 -11.90
CA ASP A 122 -32.36 2.86 -13.04
C ASP A 122 -31.85 1.74 -13.98
N ARG A 123 -31.24 0.71 -13.38
CA ARG A 123 -30.73 -0.47 -14.09
C ARG A 123 -31.35 -1.76 -13.55
N ASP A 124 -31.91 -2.57 -14.44
CA ASP A 124 -32.24 -3.96 -14.16
C ASP A 124 -30.99 -4.82 -14.43
N LEU A 125 -30.22 -5.07 -13.37
CA LEU A 125 -28.98 -5.83 -13.47
C LEU A 125 -29.26 -7.32 -13.17
N PRO A 126 -28.76 -8.25 -14.00
CA PRO A 126 -28.68 -9.65 -13.59
C PRO A 126 -27.81 -9.76 -12.33
N VAL A 127 -28.20 -10.65 -11.41
CA VAL A 127 -27.41 -10.95 -10.21
C VAL A 127 -25.97 -11.33 -10.60
N GLU A 128 -25.02 -10.92 -9.76
CA GLU A 128 -23.57 -10.97 -10.00
C GLU A 128 -23.04 -10.01 -11.06
N THR A 129 -23.85 -9.12 -11.62
CA THR A 129 -23.40 -8.14 -12.63
C THR A 129 -23.30 -6.75 -12.01
N GLY A 130 -22.16 -6.08 -12.17
CA GLY A 130 -21.98 -4.70 -11.72
C GLY A 130 -22.43 -3.67 -12.75
N LEU A 131 -22.43 -2.39 -12.37
CA LEU A 131 -22.99 -1.30 -13.21
C LEU A 131 -22.28 -1.13 -14.57
N ALA A 132 -20.99 -1.48 -14.65
CA ALA A 132 -20.23 -1.42 -15.89
C ALA A 132 -20.29 -2.73 -16.72
N GLY A 133 -21.06 -3.72 -16.26
CA GLY A 133 -21.38 -4.94 -17.00
C GLY A 133 -20.45 -6.13 -16.75
N SER A 134 -19.32 -5.95 -16.06
CA SER A 134 -18.50 -7.10 -15.61
C SER A 134 -19.21 -7.88 -14.50
N ARG A 135 -18.88 -9.16 -14.38
CA ARG A 135 -19.59 -10.10 -13.49
C ARG A 135 -18.67 -10.75 -12.48
N MET A 136 -19.21 -11.22 -11.35
CA MET A 136 -18.48 -12.21 -10.55
C MET A 136 -18.39 -13.53 -11.35
N PRO A 137 -17.22 -14.18 -11.36
CA PRO A 137 -16.97 -15.34 -12.20
C PRO A 137 -17.75 -16.59 -11.75
N GLY A 138 -18.19 -16.67 -10.50
CA GLY A 138 -18.81 -17.86 -9.94
C GLY A 138 -17.78 -18.95 -9.66
N ALA A 139 -18.24 -20.20 -9.63
CA ALA A 139 -17.44 -21.36 -9.18
C ALA A 139 -16.02 -21.40 -9.81
N PRO A 140 -15.00 -21.84 -9.05
CA PRO A 140 -13.63 -21.93 -9.52
C PRO A 140 -13.49 -22.65 -10.87
N GLY A 141 -12.63 -22.14 -11.76
CA GLY A 141 -12.46 -22.64 -13.12
C GLY A 141 -13.43 -22.05 -14.15
N ARG A 142 -14.47 -21.32 -13.70
CA ARG A 142 -15.29 -20.50 -14.59
C ARG A 142 -14.60 -19.15 -14.80
N THR A 143 -14.53 -18.74 -16.05
CA THR A 143 -13.93 -17.48 -16.45
C THR A 143 -14.97 -16.50 -16.98
N GLU A 144 -14.71 -15.22 -16.81
CA GLU A 144 -15.46 -14.12 -17.43
C GLU A 144 -14.53 -13.30 -18.33
N PRO A 145 -15.03 -12.75 -19.46
CA PRO A 145 -14.20 -12.08 -20.44
C PRO A 145 -13.77 -10.68 -19.97
N MET A 146 -12.53 -10.31 -20.29
CA MET A 146 -12.08 -8.92 -20.25
C MET A 146 -12.24 -8.27 -21.62
N ARG A 147 -12.48 -6.95 -21.64
CA ARG A 147 -12.65 -6.17 -22.87
C ARG A 147 -11.37 -5.43 -23.22
N TRP A 148 -10.96 -5.50 -24.47
CA TRP A 148 -9.87 -4.64 -24.97
C TRP A 148 -10.31 -3.18 -25.00
N ASN A 149 -9.47 -2.29 -24.47
CA ASN A 149 -9.63 -0.86 -24.58
C ASN A 149 -8.51 -0.29 -25.48
N PRO A 150 -8.84 0.21 -26.68
CA PRO A 150 -7.85 0.75 -27.60
C PRO A 150 -7.24 2.08 -27.14
N ASP A 151 -7.93 2.84 -26.30
CA ASP A 151 -7.43 4.15 -25.82
C ASP A 151 -6.32 3.98 -24.79
N SER A 152 -6.37 2.91 -24.01
CA SER A 152 -5.37 2.57 -23.00
C SER A 152 -4.43 1.43 -23.43
N GLY A 153 -4.72 0.69 -24.50
CA GLY A 153 -3.91 -0.48 -24.87
C GLY A 153 -3.95 -1.58 -23.79
N THR A 154 -5.09 -1.75 -23.11
CA THR A 154 -5.24 -2.71 -22.00
C THR A 154 -6.45 -3.60 -22.19
N TRP A 155 -6.39 -4.82 -21.69
CA TRP A 155 -7.61 -5.57 -21.34
C TRP A 155 -8.13 -5.09 -20.00
N ALA A 156 -9.44 -4.85 -19.90
CA ALA A 156 -10.08 -4.35 -18.68
C ALA A 156 -11.37 -5.11 -18.36
N ALA A 157 -11.60 -5.35 -17.06
CA ALA A 157 -12.88 -5.71 -16.50
C ALA A 157 -13.27 -4.64 -15.48
N LEU A 158 -14.17 -3.76 -15.88
CA LEU A 158 -14.62 -2.62 -15.08
C LEU A 158 -15.89 -2.98 -14.31
N GLY A 159 -15.99 -2.58 -13.06
CA GLY A 159 -17.19 -2.72 -12.25
C GLY A 159 -17.50 -4.15 -11.83
N ILE A 160 -16.50 -4.97 -11.52
CA ILE A 160 -16.73 -6.30 -10.93
C ILE A 160 -17.38 -6.10 -9.55
N PRO A 161 -18.60 -6.61 -9.28
CA PRO A 161 -19.35 -6.28 -8.07
C PRO A 161 -18.92 -7.13 -6.86
N ILE A 162 -17.63 -7.12 -6.56
CA ILE A 162 -17.03 -7.86 -5.46
C ILE A 162 -17.30 -7.19 -4.11
N THR A 163 -17.34 -7.98 -3.03
CA THR A 163 -17.61 -7.53 -1.65
C THR A 163 -16.45 -7.91 -0.71
N PRO A 164 -16.29 -7.27 0.46
CA PRO A 164 -15.18 -7.54 1.39
C PRO A 164 -15.35 -8.85 2.19
N LEU A 165 -16.33 -9.68 1.83
CA LEU A 165 -16.62 -10.94 2.46
C LEU A 165 -16.29 -12.06 1.47
N ASP A 166 -15.56 -13.07 1.91
CA ASP A 166 -15.26 -14.25 1.12
C ASP A 166 -16.48 -15.19 1.01
N ASP A 167 -16.31 -16.31 0.32
CA ASP A 167 -17.37 -17.28 0.09
C ASP A 167 -17.84 -18.03 1.34
N ALA A 168 -17.03 -18.01 2.42
CA ALA A 168 -17.37 -18.54 3.74
C ALA A 168 -18.00 -17.48 4.65
N GLY A 169 -18.12 -16.23 4.17
CA GLY A 169 -18.62 -15.09 4.94
C GLY A 169 -17.59 -14.47 5.88
N ALA A 170 -16.31 -14.87 5.79
CA ALA A 170 -15.23 -14.23 6.53
C ALA A 170 -14.82 -12.92 5.85
N ARG A 171 -14.44 -11.90 6.63
CA ARG A 171 -13.95 -10.64 6.08
C ARG A 171 -12.58 -10.86 5.44
N GLN A 172 -12.52 -10.67 4.13
CA GLN A 172 -11.31 -10.64 3.33
C GLN A 172 -11.44 -9.50 2.31
N PRO A 173 -10.97 -8.28 2.64
CA PRO A 173 -11.04 -7.12 1.76
C PRO A 173 -10.00 -7.13 0.64
N TYR A 174 -9.10 -8.12 0.61
CA TYR A 174 -8.06 -8.30 -0.40
C TYR A 174 -8.19 -9.61 -1.20
N PRO A 175 -9.36 -9.90 -1.77
CA PRO A 175 -9.56 -11.11 -2.56
C PRO A 175 -8.72 -11.07 -3.84
N ILE A 176 -8.35 -12.25 -4.34
CA ILE A 176 -7.53 -12.41 -5.54
C ILE A 176 -8.39 -12.97 -6.70
N MET A 177 -8.15 -12.44 -7.89
CA MET A 177 -8.55 -13.10 -9.14
C MET A 177 -7.33 -13.43 -9.99
N ARG A 178 -7.45 -14.49 -10.77
CA ARG A 178 -6.47 -14.88 -11.78
C ARG A 178 -6.92 -14.40 -13.14
N LEU A 179 -6.09 -13.60 -13.79
CA LEU A 179 -6.25 -13.22 -15.18
C LEU A 179 -5.47 -14.21 -16.05
N ILE A 180 -6.05 -14.57 -17.20
CA ILE A 180 -5.57 -15.63 -18.06
C ILE A 180 -5.60 -15.15 -19.50
N ALA A 181 -4.44 -15.15 -20.16
CA ALA A 181 -4.28 -14.82 -21.57
C ALA A 181 -4.14 -16.10 -22.42
N ARG A 182 -4.89 -16.18 -23.52
CA ARG A 182 -4.83 -17.29 -24.49
C ARG A 182 -4.69 -16.79 -25.92
N ASP A 183 -4.11 -17.62 -26.79
CA ASP A 183 -4.11 -17.41 -28.25
C ASP A 183 -5.39 -17.93 -28.92
N VAL A 184 -5.49 -17.79 -30.24
CA VAL A 184 -6.63 -18.25 -31.06
C VAL A 184 -6.89 -19.75 -31.01
N ASP A 185 -5.89 -20.54 -30.63
CA ASP A 185 -5.98 -21.99 -30.48
C ASP A 185 -6.34 -22.39 -29.03
N GLU A 186 -6.75 -21.41 -28.20
CA GLU A 186 -7.08 -21.55 -26.77
C GLU A 186 -5.89 -22.04 -25.91
N ARG A 187 -4.66 -21.89 -26.41
CA ARG A 187 -3.47 -22.23 -25.65
C ARG A 187 -3.17 -21.14 -24.63
N LEU A 188 -2.90 -21.55 -23.39
CA LEU A 188 -2.43 -20.65 -22.35
C LEU A 188 -1.10 -20.01 -22.75
N LEU A 189 -1.07 -18.68 -22.76
CA LEU A 189 0.14 -17.90 -22.97
C LEU A 189 0.76 -17.49 -21.63
N ALA A 190 -0.04 -16.83 -20.78
CA ALA A 190 0.39 -16.28 -19.51
C ALA A 190 -0.79 -16.11 -18.54
N SER A 191 -0.51 -16.00 -17.25
CA SER A 191 -1.50 -15.68 -16.22
C SER A 191 -0.91 -14.77 -15.15
N ALA A 192 -1.78 -14.01 -14.50
CA ALA A 192 -1.40 -13.07 -13.43
C ALA A 192 -2.45 -13.10 -12.32
N ASP A 193 -2.00 -13.21 -11.07
CA ASP A 193 -2.86 -13.13 -9.90
C ASP A 193 -2.86 -11.69 -9.37
N VAL A 194 -4.05 -11.09 -9.28
CA VAL A 194 -4.23 -9.67 -8.93
C VAL A 194 -5.26 -9.52 -7.82
N VAL A 195 -4.99 -8.60 -6.90
CA VAL A 195 -5.92 -8.25 -5.82
C VAL A 195 -7.03 -7.34 -6.35
N LEU A 196 -8.27 -7.64 -5.96
CA LEU A 196 -9.45 -6.79 -6.18
C LEU A 196 -9.89 -6.18 -4.86
N PRO A 197 -9.17 -5.16 -4.36
CA PRO A 197 -9.37 -4.62 -3.03
C PRO A 197 -10.71 -3.89 -2.94
N VAL A 198 -11.52 -4.28 -1.96
CA VAL A 198 -12.84 -3.70 -1.71
C VAL A 198 -13.10 -3.60 -0.21
N SER A 199 -13.78 -2.54 0.22
CA SER A 199 -14.10 -2.30 1.62
C SER A 199 -15.41 -1.54 1.78
N ASP A 200 -16.11 -1.86 2.85
CA ASP A 200 -17.34 -1.24 3.34
C ASP A 200 -17.10 -0.44 4.65
N GLU A 201 -15.84 -0.14 5.00
CA GLU A 201 -15.44 0.53 6.25
C GLU A 201 -15.75 2.05 6.29
N ILE A 202 -16.89 2.47 5.77
CA ILE A 202 -17.34 3.87 5.81
C ILE A 202 -17.95 4.14 7.20
N GLY A 203 -17.12 4.58 8.14
CA GLY A 203 -17.37 4.67 9.58
C GLY A 203 -18.35 5.76 10.07
N CYS A 204 -19.35 6.14 9.28
CA CYS A 204 -20.33 7.19 9.64
C CYS A 204 -21.08 6.89 10.94
N ALA A 205 -21.31 5.62 11.26
CA ALA A 205 -22.04 5.18 12.44
C ALA A 205 -21.45 5.68 13.77
N SER A 206 -20.14 5.96 13.81
CA SER A 206 -19.45 6.46 15.01
C SER A 206 -20.00 7.81 15.51
N CYS A 207 -20.59 8.62 14.63
CA CYS A 207 -21.25 9.88 14.96
C CYS A 207 -22.75 9.86 14.61
N HIS A 208 -23.05 9.30 13.44
CA HIS A 208 -24.35 8.98 12.83
C HIS A 208 -25.32 8.15 13.68
N GLY A 209 -24.79 7.23 14.48
CA GLY A 209 -25.61 6.29 15.23
C GLY A 209 -26.42 6.98 16.33
N SER A 210 -27.63 6.49 16.55
CA SER A 210 -28.51 6.97 17.62
C SER A 210 -27.78 6.95 18.97
N GLY A 211 -27.73 8.11 19.63
CA GLY A 211 -27.07 8.30 20.92
C GLY A 211 -25.53 8.36 20.88
N LYS A 212 -24.90 8.46 19.70
CA LYS A 212 -23.42 8.49 19.58
C LYS A 212 -22.84 9.89 19.76
N SER A 213 -23.26 10.85 18.92
CA SER A 213 -22.76 12.23 18.99
C SER A 213 -23.90 13.23 19.05
N ALA A 214 -23.99 14.00 20.14
CA ALA A 214 -24.98 15.06 20.30
C ALA A 214 -24.89 16.15 19.22
N ARG A 215 -23.72 16.30 18.56
CA ARG A 215 -23.54 17.25 17.45
C ARG A 215 -24.12 16.75 16.13
N ALA A 216 -24.32 15.43 16.01
CA ALA A 216 -24.91 14.78 14.86
C ALA A 216 -26.41 14.47 15.07
N GLU A 217 -26.96 14.75 16.26
CA GLU A 217 -28.37 14.52 16.56
C GLU A 217 -29.26 15.47 15.75
N PRO A 218 -30.22 14.95 14.96
CA PRO A 218 -31.23 15.77 14.33
C PRO A 218 -32.08 16.51 15.37
N ALA A 219 -32.56 17.71 15.04
CA ALA A 219 -33.39 18.50 15.95
C ALA A 219 -34.71 17.80 16.32
N ALA A 220 -35.25 16.96 15.43
CA ALA A 220 -36.41 16.11 15.70
C ALA A 220 -36.08 14.86 16.55
N GLY A 221 -34.82 14.71 16.96
CA GLY A 221 -34.28 13.54 17.65
C GLY A 221 -33.84 12.43 16.69
N TRP A 222 -33.23 11.39 17.26
CA TRP A 222 -32.79 10.19 16.56
C TRP A 222 -33.95 9.39 15.94
N VAL A 223 -33.69 8.67 14.86
CA VAL A 223 -34.65 7.76 14.21
C VAL A 223 -34.86 6.49 15.03
N GLN A 224 -33.78 5.95 15.64
CA GLN A 224 -33.76 4.72 16.43
C GLN A 224 -34.27 3.49 15.66
N ASP A 225 -33.66 3.20 14.51
CA ASP A 225 -33.93 1.96 13.77
C ASP A 225 -33.33 0.75 14.52
N ALA A 226 -33.99 -0.41 14.41
CA ALA A 226 -33.52 -1.64 15.05
C ALA A 226 -32.30 -2.22 14.33
N ASP A 227 -32.18 -1.95 13.04
CA ASP A 227 -31.00 -2.29 12.26
C ASP A 227 -29.94 -1.18 12.39
N PRO A 228 -28.77 -1.46 12.97
CA PRO A 228 -27.74 -0.46 13.16
C PRO A 228 -27.21 0.12 11.85
N GLU A 229 -27.20 -0.64 10.75
CA GLU A 229 -26.79 -0.12 9.44
C GLU A 229 -27.81 0.86 8.88
N ARG A 230 -29.10 0.63 9.11
CA ARG A 230 -30.15 1.56 8.68
C ARG A 230 -30.25 2.78 9.58
N ASP A 231 -30.01 2.61 10.89
CA ASP A 231 -30.18 3.66 11.90
C ASP A 231 -29.36 4.91 11.58
N TYR A 232 -28.04 4.77 11.45
CA TYR A 232 -27.20 5.94 11.18
C TYR A 232 -27.46 6.55 9.79
N ARG A 233 -27.82 5.71 8.80
CA ARG A 233 -28.14 6.19 7.45
C ARG A 233 -29.41 7.04 7.44
N LEU A 234 -30.44 6.61 8.16
CA LEU A 234 -31.68 7.37 8.30
C LEU A 234 -31.45 8.66 9.11
N ASN A 235 -30.62 8.62 10.15
CA ASN A 235 -30.23 9.82 10.89
C ASN A 235 -29.50 10.84 10.00
N ILE A 236 -28.63 10.38 9.09
CA ILE A 236 -27.98 11.23 8.09
C ILE A 236 -29.01 11.88 7.16
N LEU A 237 -29.98 11.11 6.63
CA LEU A 237 -31.02 11.65 5.77
C LEU A 237 -31.89 12.67 6.51
N ARG A 238 -32.29 12.39 7.76
CA ARG A 238 -33.05 13.33 8.59
C ARG A 238 -32.29 14.64 8.81
N LEU A 239 -31.02 14.54 9.20
CA LEU A 239 -30.17 15.73 9.42
C LEU A 239 -29.95 16.50 8.11
N HIS A 240 -29.84 15.80 6.98
CA HIS A 240 -29.77 16.42 5.66
C HIS A 240 -31.06 17.18 5.34
N ASP A 241 -32.23 16.57 5.54
CA ASP A 241 -33.54 17.18 5.32
C ASP A 241 -33.73 18.44 6.17
N GLU A 242 -33.37 18.38 7.45
CA GLU A 242 -33.40 19.51 8.38
C GLU A 242 -32.56 20.69 7.88
N ARG A 243 -31.36 20.42 7.39
CA ARG A 243 -30.44 21.46 6.85
C ARG A 243 -30.94 22.05 5.54
N GLN A 244 -31.71 21.30 4.76
CA GLN A 244 -32.18 21.71 3.43
C GLN A 244 -33.65 22.15 3.39
N VAL A 245 -34.37 22.14 4.51
CA VAL A 245 -35.83 22.37 4.57
C VAL A 245 -36.27 23.69 3.91
N ALA A 246 -35.44 24.73 3.95
CA ALA A 246 -35.70 26.04 3.35
C ALA A 246 -35.25 26.17 1.88
N SER A 247 -34.53 25.18 1.35
CA SER A 247 -33.96 25.22 -0.01
C SER A 247 -35.02 24.88 -1.07
N LEU A 248 -35.35 25.86 -1.92
CA LEU A 248 -36.21 25.65 -3.08
C LEU A 248 -35.59 24.68 -4.09
N ALA A 249 -34.26 24.71 -4.24
CA ALA A 249 -33.52 23.80 -5.10
C ALA A 249 -33.67 22.35 -4.61
N TYR A 250 -33.58 22.13 -3.30
CA TYR A 250 -33.77 20.82 -2.69
C TYR A 250 -35.20 20.27 -2.93
N ARG A 251 -36.23 21.07 -2.67
CA ARG A 251 -37.64 20.67 -2.94
C ARG A 251 -37.88 20.33 -4.40
N ALA A 252 -37.31 21.12 -5.31
CA ALA A 252 -37.36 20.81 -6.73
C ALA A 252 -36.62 19.52 -7.08
N SER A 253 -35.54 19.17 -6.37
CA SER A 253 -34.79 17.92 -6.59
C SER A 253 -35.60 16.71 -6.15
N LEU A 254 -36.27 16.81 -4.99
CA LEU A 254 -37.17 15.77 -4.51
C LEU A 254 -38.24 15.47 -5.56
N ALA A 255 -38.94 16.50 -6.05
CA ALA A 255 -39.96 16.35 -7.07
C ALA A 255 -39.41 15.73 -8.37
N ALA A 256 -38.26 16.23 -8.86
CA ALA A 256 -37.65 15.72 -10.10
C ALA A 256 -37.23 14.25 -10.02
N ARG A 257 -36.87 13.75 -8.84
CA ARG A 257 -36.50 12.34 -8.63
C ARG A 257 -37.66 11.45 -8.17
N GLY A 258 -38.87 12.02 -8.06
CA GLY A 258 -40.03 11.33 -7.52
C GLY A 258 -39.78 10.87 -6.08
N TYR A 259 -39.17 11.73 -5.28
CA TYR A 259 -39.06 11.60 -3.83
C TYR A 259 -40.15 12.42 -3.15
N ARG A 260 -40.45 12.06 -1.91
CA ARG A 260 -41.50 12.70 -1.13
C ARG A 260 -41.20 14.16 -0.83
N PRO A 261 -42.21 15.06 -0.86
CA PRO A 261 -42.01 16.45 -0.49
C PRO A 261 -41.66 16.64 1.00
N GLU A 262 -41.97 15.66 1.85
CA GLU A 262 -41.61 15.67 3.27
C GLU A 262 -40.10 15.45 3.52
N GLY A 263 -39.35 14.89 2.56
CA GLY A 263 -37.90 14.70 2.65
C GLY A 263 -37.40 13.32 2.22
N LEU A 264 -36.08 13.14 2.25
CA LEU A 264 -35.40 11.90 1.92
C LEU A 264 -35.69 10.80 2.95
N GLU A 265 -35.68 11.11 4.25
CA GLU A 265 -35.99 10.10 5.30
C GLU A 265 -37.41 9.55 5.12
N ALA A 266 -38.38 10.45 4.91
CA ALA A 266 -39.77 10.06 4.69
C ALA A 266 -39.92 9.21 3.42
N THR A 267 -39.17 9.53 2.36
CA THR A 267 -39.14 8.73 1.12
C THR A 267 -38.72 7.29 1.40
N VAL A 268 -37.65 7.08 2.16
CA VAL A 268 -37.18 5.73 2.50
C VAL A 268 -38.20 5.01 3.38
N ARG A 269 -38.68 5.65 4.45
CA ARG A 269 -39.52 4.98 5.46
C ARG A 269 -40.95 4.74 5.03
N GLN A 270 -41.52 5.59 4.19
CA GLN A 270 -42.93 5.51 3.80
C GLN A 270 -43.12 4.85 2.43
N ASP A 271 -42.19 5.08 1.49
CA ASP A 271 -42.31 4.56 0.13
C ASP A 271 -41.35 3.39 -0.13
N GLY A 272 -40.43 3.08 0.81
CA GLY A 272 -39.43 2.02 0.64
C GLY A 272 -38.39 2.32 -0.45
N LYS A 273 -38.26 3.59 -0.86
CA LYS A 273 -37.42 3.99 -2.00
C LYS A 273 -36.08 4.55 -1.51
N ALA A 274 -35.00 3.82 -1.79
CA ALA A 274 -33.63 4.22 -1.44
C ALA A 274 -33.15 5.46 -2.22
N ILE A 275 -32.20 6.19 -1.64
CA ILE A 275 -31.70 7.47 -2.15
C ILE A 275 -30.33 7.32 -2.79
N LEU A 276 -30.17 7.71 -4.06
CA LEU A 276 -28.85 7.82 -4.67
C LEU A 276 -28.28 9.23 -4.40
N CYS A 277 -27.23 9.34 -3.58
CA CYS A 277 -26.58 10.62 -3.26
C CYS A 277 -26.07 11.32 -4.53
N ALA A 278 -25.45 10.53 -5.41
CA ALA A 278 -24.94 10.94 -6.71
C ALA A 278 -26.04 11.42 -7.70
N GLY A 279 -27.31 11.22 -7.34
CA GLY A 279 -28.47 11.70 -8.09
C GLY A 279 -28.76 13.19 -7.90
N CYS A 280 -28.18 13.82 -6.86
CA CYS A 280 -28.28 15.25 -6.58
C CYS A 280 -26.91 15.93 -6.54
N HIS A 281 -25.88 15.23 -6.06
CA HIS A 281 -24.50 15.69 -5.99
C HIS A 281 -23.67 15.05 -7.10
N ALA A 282 -22.80 15.80 -7.77
CA ALA A 282 -21.88 15.22 -8.74
C ALA A 282 -20.97 14.19 -8.05
N SER A 283 -20.66 13.10 -8.75
CA SER A 283 -19.80 12.03 -8.27
C SER A 283 -18.99 11.44 -9.42
N GLU A 284 -17.69 11.72 -9.40
CA GLU A 284 -16.73 11.29 -10.41
C GLU A 284 -16.58 9.75 -10.46
N PRO A 285 -16.53 9.01 -9.32
CA PRO A 285 -16.50 7.54 -9.34
C PRO A 285 -17.68 6.90 -10.07
N LEU A 286 -18.83 7.58 -10.08
CA LEU A 286 -20.06 7.14 -10.75
C LEU A 286 -20.27 7.82 -12.10
N ALA A 287 -19.37 8.73 -12.50
CA ALA A 287 -19.50 9.57 -13.68
C ALA A 287 -20.88 10.27 -13.76
N THR A 288 -21.35 10.83 -12.64
CA THR A 288 -22.61 11.58 -12.59
C THR A 288 -22.36 13.08 -12.42
N ASP A 289 -23.06 13.89 -13.20
CA ASP A 289 -23.00 15.36 -13.12
C ASP A 289 -23.79 15.93 -11.93
N GLY A 290 -24.60 15.10 -11.27
CA GLY A 290 -25.51 15.54 -10.22
C GLY A 290 -26.54 16.55 -10.74
N ARG A 291 -26.97 17.46 -9.86
CA ARG A 291 -27.87 18.57 -10.22
C ARG A 291 -27.08 19.88 -10.33
N PRO A 292 -27.37 20.72 -11.35
CA PRO A 292 -26.81 22.06 -11.43
C PRO A 292 -27.05 22.90 -10.16
N GLY A 293 -25.99 23.53 -9.65
CA GLY A 293 -26.02 24.36 -8.45
C GLY A 293 -25.87 23.60 -7.13
N SER A 294 -25.88 22.26 -7.15
CA SER A 294 -25.45 21.47 -6.00
C SER A 294 -23.93 21.33 -5.98
N PRO A 295 -23.27 21.43 -4.81
CA PRO A 295 -21.86 21.08 -4.69
C PRO A 295 -21.64 19.59 -5.03
N ALA A 296 -20.47 19.25 -5.56
CA ALA A 296 -20.05 17.85 -5.72
C ALA A 296 -20.06 17.13 -4.36
N LEU A 297 -20.23 15.81 -4.36
CA LEU A 297 -20.41 15.05 -3.11
C LEU A 297 -19.20 15.20 -2.18
N SER A 298 -17.99 15.16 -2.74
CA SER A 298 -16.74 15.38 -2.00
C SER A 298 -16.71 16.76 -1.34
N GLN A 299 -17.02 17.81 -2.11
CA GLN A 299 -17.07 19.18 -1.62
C GLN A 299 -18.08 19.33 -0.46
N ALA A 300 -19.29 18.79 -0.63
CA ALA A 300 -20.36 18.86 0.35
C ALA A 300 -19.98 18.16 1.66
N MET A 301 -19.42 16.95 1.57
CA MET A 301 -19.01 16.16 2.73
C MET A 301 -17.85 16.84 3.47
N HIS A 302 -16.78 17.22 2.77
CA HIS A 302 -15.60 17.79 3.40
C HIS A 302 -15.86 19.16 4.02
N THR A 303 -16.66 20.02 3.36
CA THR A 303 -17.02 21.36 3.90
C THR A 303 -17.66 21.26 5.28
N LEU A 304 -18.55 20.28 5.47
CA LEU A 304 -19.27 20.07 6.71
C LEU A 304 -18.37 19.45 7.78
N HIS A 305 -17.66 18.37 7.43
CA HIS A 305 -16.93 17.57 8.41
C HIS A 305 -15.61 18.20 8.85
N ALA A 306 -15.02 19.11 8.07
CA ALA A 306 -13.78 19.81 8.45
C ALA A 306 -13.88 20.62 9.77
N ARG A 307 -15.09 20.85 10.28
CA ARG A 307 -15.33 21.59 11.53
C ARG A 307 -15.70 20.68 12.70
N GLU A 308 -15.94 19.41 12.43
CA GLU A 308 -16.38 18.44 13.42
C GLU A 308 -15.19 17.79 14.13
N ARG A 309 -15.50 17.10 15.23
CA ARG A 309 -14.51 16.45 16.10
C ARG A 309 -14.67 14.94 16.04
N ASP A 310 -13.55 14.25 16.02
CA ASP A 310 -13.51 12.80 16.19
C ASP A 310 -13.96 12.46 17.62
N PRO A 311 -14.97 11.60 17.80
CA PRO A 311 -15.48 11.24 19.12
C PRO A 311 -14.49 10.43 19.96
N GLU A 312 -13.53 9.75 19.34
CA GLU A 312 -12.53 8.93 20.05
C GLU A 312 -11.33 9.77 20.50
N THR A 313 -10.83 10.67 19.64
CA THR A 313 -9.61 11.45 19.94
C THR A 313 -9.91 12.84 20.49
N GLY A 314 -11.12 13.37 20.25
CA GLY A 314 -11.50 14.75 20.57
C GLY A 314 -10.86 15.81 19.69
N LEU A 315 -9.91 15.44 18.82
CA LEU A 315 -9.31 16.33 17.82
C LEU A 315 -10.31 16.69 16.73
N ARG A 316 -10.03 17.76 15.97
CA ARG A 316 -10.83 18.05 14.78
C ARG A 316 -10.57 16.98 13.72
N LEU A 317 -11.56 16.72 12.87
CA LEU A 317 -11.36 15.83 11.72
C LEU A 317 -10.37 16.42 10.69
N ASP A 318 -10.22 17.75 10.69
CA ASP A 318 -9.32 18.51 9.82
C ASP A 318 -7.93 18.76 10.46
N ASP A 319 -7.67 18.14 11.61
CA ASP A 319 -6.40 18.29 12.33
C ASP A 319 -5.34 17.38 11.71
N ILE A 320 -4.16 17.93 11.41
CA ILE A 320 -3.06 17.19 10.78
C ILE A 320 -2.53 16.05 11.68
N ASP A 321 -2.73 16.16 12.99
CA ASP A 321 -2.33 15.13 13.95
C ASP A 321 -3.38 14.00 14.05
N ASN A 322 -4.54 14.12 13.38
CA ASN A 322 -5.66 13.20 13.48
C ASN A 322 -5.85 12.34 12.21
N ARG A 323 -4.80 11.64 11.75
CA ARG A 323 -4.86 10.78 10.54
C ARG A 323 -6.03 9.78 10.53
N GLN A 324 -6.46 9.27 11.69
CA GLN A 324 -7.59 8.34 11.73
C GLN A 324 -8.90 8.98 11.26
N ALA A 325 -8.99 10.32 11.27
CA ALA A 325 -10.13 11.08 10.75
C ALA A 325 -10.45 10.72 9.29
N CYS A 326 -9.43 10.64 8.42
CA CYS A 326 -9.60 10.25 7.03
C CYS A 326 -10.24 8.84 6.92
N TYR A 327 -9.79 7.91 7.75
CA TYR A 327 -10.31 6.54 7.82
C TYR A 327 -11.64 6.38 8.54
N ARG A 328 -12.22 7.46 9.06
CA ARG A 328 -13.63 7.46 9.51
C ARG A 328 -14.61 7.49 8.34
N CYS A 329 -14.18 8.00 7.19
CA CYS A 329 -15.05 8.22 6.04
C CYS A 329 -14.57 7.47 4.79
N HIS A 330 -13.26 7.24 4.68
CA HIS A 330 -12.68 6.39 3.66
C HIS A 330 -12.36 5.02 4.27
N PRO A 331 -12.40 3.94 3.46
CA PRO A 331 -11.85 2.66 3.88
C PRO A 331 -10.49 2.85 4.53
N GLY A 332 -10.27 2.24 5.68
CA GLY A 332 -8.91 2.22 6.19
C GLY A 332 -8.71 1.97 7.67
N ASN A 333 -9.76 1.99 8.49
CA ASN A 333 -9.56 1.77 9.93
C ASN A 333 -8.89 0.41 10.19
N ALA A 334 -9.40 -0.66 9.56
CA ALA A 334 -8.76 -1.97 9.59
C ALA A 334 -8.03 -2.27 8.27
N THR A 335 -8.68 -2.01 7.13
CA THR A 335 -8.10 -2.23 5.80
C THR A 335 -6.77 -1.46 5.61
N GLN A 336 -6.72 -0.20 6.04
CA GLN A 336 -5.69 0.81 5.75
C GLN A 336 -5.47 0.97 4.24
N HIS A 337 -6.30 1.80 3.62
CA HIS A 337 -6.27 2.09 2.19
C HIS A 337 -4.88 2.45 1.68
N LEU A 338 -4.16 3.34 2.37
CA LEU A 338 -2.75 3.66 2.11
C LEU A 338 -1.85 2.60 2.76
N ARG A 339 -1.54 1.54 2.00
CA ARG A 339 -0.77 0.37 2.46
C ARG A 339 0.49 0.04 1.66
N GLY A 340 0.68 0.70 0.52
CA GLY A 340 1.89 0.59 -0.26
C GLY A 340 3.12 1.20 0.42
N VAL A 341 4.22 1.28 -0.32
CA VAL A 341 5.51 1.80 0.15
C VAL A 341 5.43 3.20 0.77
N MET A 342 4.52 4.05 0.27
CA MET A 342 4.26 5.37 0.85
C MET A 342 3.71 5.27 2.28
N GLY A 343 2.69 4.44 2.50
CA GLY A 343 2.07 4.24 3.82
C GLY A 343 2.99 3.56 4.84
N GLN A 344 4.02 2.87 4.35
CA GLN A 344 5.03 2.19 5.15
C GLN A 344 6.29 3.05 5.40
N ALA A 345 6.37 4.27 4.85
CA ALA A 345 7.48 5.14 5.15
C ALA A 345 7.45 5.52 6.64
N VAL A 346 8.52 5.24 7.37
CA VAL A 346 8.63 5.47 8.82
C VAL A 346 9.52 6.70 9.09
N ALA A 347 9.03 7.62 9.92
CA ALA A 347 9.76 8.77 10.40
C ALA A 347 10.71 8.37 11.54
N ALA A 348 11.65 9.24 11.91
CA ALA A 348 12.55 9.01 13.05
C ALA A 348 11.79 8.72 14.37
N SER A 349 10.57 9.26 14.51
CA SER A 349 9.69 9.02 15.66
C SER A 349 9.00 7.64 15.70
N GLY A 350 9.20 6.79 14.68
CA GLY A 350 8.46 5.53 14.49
C GLY A 350 7.06 5.71 13.91
N GLY A 351 6.54 6.94 13.84
CA GLY A 351 5.30 7.24 13.14
C GLY A 351 5.44 7.16 11.62
N ARG A 352 4.32 7.33 10.90
CA ARG A 352 4.35 7.39 9.43
C ARG A 352 4.94 8.71 8.95
N ALA A 353 5.92 8.62 8.06
CA ALA A 353 6.52 9.77 7.39
C ALA A 353 5.61 10.36 6.31
N ILE A 354 4.75 9.55 5.69
CA ILE A 354 3.80 9.98 4.65
C ILE A 354 2.38 9.62 5.11
N GLN A 355 1.48 10.59 4.98
CA GLN A 355 0.08 10.52 5.41
C GLN A 355 -0.86 10.93 4.27
N CYS A 356 -2.17 10.83 4.47
CA CYS A 356 -3.14 11.17 3.42
C CYS A 356 -3.01 12.65 3.03
N GLU A 357 -2.87 13.50 4.04
CA GLU A 357 -2.74 14.95 3.95
C GLU A 357 -1.40 15.38 3.33
N SER A 358 -0.36 14.55 3.44
CA SER A 358 0.93 14.75 2.76
C SER A 358 0.79 14.79 1.24
N CYS A 359 -0.31 14.23 0.71
CA CYS A 359 -0.61 14.15 -0.71
C CYS A 359 -1.87 14.97 -1.06
N HIS A 360 -2.96 14.77 -0.32
CA HIS A 360 -4.28 15.31 -0.66
C HIS A 360 -4.60 16.65 0.02
N GLY A 361 -3.84 17.04 1.04
CA GLY A 361 -4.13 18.20 1.88
C GLY A 361 -5.19 17.92 2.94
N SER A 362 -5.56 18.98 3.66
CA SER A 362 -6.59 19.01 4.70
C SER A 362 -8.01 18.82 4.14
N LEU A 363 -8.98 18.51 5.00
CA LEU A 363 -10.40 18.42 4.59
C LEU A 363 -10.89 19.75 4.03
N ARG A 364 -10.38 20.89 4.53
CA ARG A 364 -10.72 22.22 3.99
C ARG A 364 -10.22 22.44 2.56
N GLU A 365 -9.01 21.99 2.26
CA GLU A 365 -8.46 22.07 0.89
C GLU A 365 -9.23 21.13 -0.03
N LEU A 366 -9.60 19.95 0.46
CA LEU A 366 -10.46 19.00 -0.26
C LEU A 366 -11.92 19.47 -0.42
N ALA A 367 -12.31 20.55 0.25
CA ALA A 367 -13.61 21.18 0.16
C ALA A 367 -13.66 22.35 -0.84
N ASP A 368 -12.54 22.65 -1.54
CA ASP A 368 -12.51 23.70 -2.55
C ASP A 368 -13.46 23.36 -3.72
N ALA A 369 -14.28 24.33 -4.13
CA ALA A 369 -15.22 24.21 -5.24
C ALA A 369 -14.52 24.10 -6.60
N ALA A 370 -13.28 24.58 -6.71
CA ALA A 370 -12.47 24.51 -7.92
C ALA A 370 -11.79 23.14 -8.10
N ARG A 371 -11.67 22.36 -7.02
CA ARG A 371 -11.10 21.01 -7.09
C ARG A 371 -12.07 20.07 -7.78
N ARG A 372 -11.56 19.28 -8.71
CA ARG A 372 -12.25 18.13 -9.32
C ARG A 372 -11.75 16.85 -8.65
N PRO A 373 -12.53 16.26 -7.73
CA PRO A 373 -12.19 14.98 -7.11
C PRO A 373 -11.79 13.94 -8.15
N TRP A 374 -10.84 13.06 -7.81
CA TRP A 374 -10.30 12.02 -8.70
C TRP A 374 -9.49 12.50 -9.89
N ILE A 375 -9.64 13.75 -10.33
CA ILE A 375 -8.89 14.32 -11.46
C ILE A 375 -7.72 15.16 -10.96
N ASP A 376 -7.95 16.02 -9.97
CA ASP A 376 -6.92 16.86 -9.37
C ASP A 376 -6.27 16.10 -8.21
N GLU A 377 -5.53 15.05 -8.58
CA GLU A 377 -4.75 14.20 -7.67
C GLU A 377 -3.25 14.46 -7.83
N PRO A 378 -2.45 14.15 -6.80
CA PRO A 378 -1.02 14.38 -6.85
C PRO A 378 -0.31 13.59 -7.93
N ASP A 379 0.74 14.18 -8.48
CA ASP A 379 1.65 13.51 -9.40
C ASP A 379 2.90 12.99 -8.69
N CYS A 380 3.61 12.06 -9.34
CA CYS A 380 4.86 11.53 -8.80
C CYS A 380 5.93 12.63 -8.68
N GLY A 381 5.96 13.58 -9.63
CA GLY A 381 6.95 14.66 -9.70
C GLY A 381 6.89 15.65 -8.52
N SER A 382 5.75 15.72 -7.84
CA SER A 382 5.52 16.55 -6.66
C SER A 382 6.29 16.06 -5.44
N CYS A 383 6.63 14.77 -5.38
CA CYS A 383 7.54 14.24 -4.37
C CYS A 383 8.90 13.89 -4.96
N HIS A 384 8.92 13.28 -6.15
CA HIS A 384 10.11 12.82 -6.86
C HIS A 384 10.61 13.89 -7.82
N THR A 385 11.28 14.90 -7.28
CA THR A 385 11.54 16.15 -8.01
C THR A 385 12.63 16.05 -9.08
N GLY A 386 13.41 14.97 -9.08
CA GLY A 386 14.37 14.72 -10.14
C GLY A 386 15.50 13.76 -9.77
N THR A 387 16.69 14.07 -10.27
CA THR A 387 17.90 13.24 -10.17
C THR A 387 18.81 13.72 -9.04
N ALA A 388 19.90 13.01 -8.77
CA ALA A 388 20.89 13.42 -7.80
C ALA A 388 21.59 14.75 -8.15
N THR A 389 21.60 15.15 -9.43
CA THR A 389 22.25 16.40 -9.88
C THR A 389 21.28 17.52 -10.19
N GLN A 390 20.01 17.20 -10.42
CA GLN A 390 18.92 18.12 -10.74
C GLN A 390 17.69 17.75 -9.91
N ASN A 391 17.56 18.37 -8.74
CA ASN A 391 16.42 18.22 -7.83
C ASN A 391 16.10 19.56 -7.15
N ALA A 392 14.94 19.64 -6.50
CA ALA A 392 14.47 20.85 -5.80
C ALA A 392 15.04 21.00 -4.38
N GLY A 393 16.21 20.40 -4.09
CA GLY A 393 16.83 20.32 -2.76
C GLY A 393 16.92 18.89 -2.24
N GLU A 394 15.93 18.06 -2.54
CA GLU A 394 15.91 16.62 -2.26
C GLU A 394 15.40 15.84 -3.46
N ILE A 395 15.95 14.64 -3.68
CA ILE A 395 15.52 13.73 -4.74
C ILE A 395 14.06 13.31 -4.53
N ARG A 396 13.67 13.05 -3.28
CA ARG A 396 12.33 12.63 -2.88
C ARG A 396 11.91 13.26 -1.56
N TYR A 397 10.78 13.96 -1.55
CA TYR A 397 10.13 14.49 -0.34
C TYR A 397 9.08 13.53 0.23
N THR A 398 8.68 13.78 1.48
CA THR A 398 7.57 13.08 2.15
C THR A 398 6.23 13.80 2.04
N THR A 399 6.18 14.92 1.32
CA THR A 399 4.98 15.72 1.09
C THR A 399 5.04 16.41 -0.26
N VAL A 400 3.89 16.53 -0.92
CA VAL A 400 3.75 17.22 -2.22
C VAL A 400 3.76 18.74 -2.06
N TRP A 401 3.60 19.26 -0.84
CA TRP A 401 3.35 20.67 -0.56
C TRP A 401 4.61 21.46 -0.20
N ASP A 402 4.99 22.44 -1.02
CA ASP A 402 6.02 23.43 -0.70
C ASP A 402 5.37 24.79 -0.45
N ALA A 403 5.47 25.29 0.78
CA ALA A 403 4.81 26.53 1.20
C ALA A 403 3.31 26.62 0.80
N GLY A 404 2.59 25.49 0.83
CA GLY A 404 1.17 25.40 0.48
C GLY A 404 0.87 25.33 -1.03
N GLN A 405 1.87 25.12 -1.88
CA GLN A 405 1.72 24.88 -3.31
C GLN A 405 2.26 23.49 -3.70
N PRO A 406 1.69 22.82 -4.71
CA PRO A 406 2.27 21.60 -5.24
C PRO A 406 3.70 21.84 -5.76
N ARG A 407 4.64 21.01 -5.30
CA ARG A 407 6.02 20.99 -5.80
C ARG A 407 6.04 20.74 -7.31
N GLN A 408 6.95 21.43 -7.98
CA GLN A 408 7.20 21.23 -9.41
C GLN A 408 8.47 20.41 -9.59
N PRO A 409 8.45 19.33 -10.39
CA PRO A 409 9.65 18.58 -10.70
C PRO A 409 10.61 19.45 -11.53
N VAL A 410 11.91 19.36 -11.24
CA VAL A 410 12.96 20.03 -12.03
C VAL A 410 13.59 19.08 -13.05
N HIS A 411 13.30 17.78 -12.96
CA HIS A 411 13.71 16.78 -13.95
C HIS A 411 12.63 15.72 -14.15
N PRO A 412 12.32 15.30 -15.40
CA PRO A 412 11.17 14.44 -15.69
C PRO A 412 11.40 12.94 -15.41
N THR A 413 12.56 12.53 -14.89
CA THR A 413 12.92 11.10 -14.70
C THR A 413 11.82 10.30 -14.01
N PHE A 414 11.16 10.90 -13.01
CA PHE A 414 10.11 10.27 -12.20
C PHE A 414 8.77 10.98 -12.32
N ALA A 415 8.64 11.90 -13.29
CA ALA A 415 7.41 12.63 -13.50
C ALA A 415 6.39 11.78 -14.26
N ASN A 416 5.12 12.08 -14.05
CA ASN A 416 4.04 11.52 -14.84
C ASN A 416 4.16 11.97 -16.31
N GLN A 417 3.54 11.21 -17.21
CA GLN A 417 3.37 11.67 -18.58
C GLN A 417 2.45 12.90 -18.56
N PRO A 418 2.84 14.02 -19.20
CA PRO A 418 2.00 15.19 -19.29
C PRO A 418 0.65 14.89 -19.93
N ASP A 419 -0.38 15.59 -19.48
CA ASP A 419 -1.71 15.64 -20.11
C ASP A 419 -2.41 14.26 -20.21
N ARG A 420 -2.13 13.35 -19.27
CA ARG A 420 -2.84 12.07 -19.13
C ARG A 420 -3.63 11.97 -17.82
N PRO A 421 -4.96 11.73 -17.87
CA PRO A 421 -5.73 11.30 -19.04
C PRO A 421 -6.30 12.43 -19.91
N VAL A 422 -6.17 13.69 -19.48
CA VAL A 422 -6.73 14.86 -20.18
C VAL A 422 -5.76 16.04 -20.12
N ASP A 423 -5.88 16.96 -21.06
CA ASP A 423 -5.09 18.18 -21.14
C ASP A 423 -5.03 18.92 -19.79
N GLY A 424 -3.82 19.27 -19.38
CA GLY A 424 -3.50 19.96 -18.13
C GLY A 424 -3.46 19.06 -16.88
N VAL A 425 -3.69 17.75 -17.00
CA VAL A 425 -3.76 16.83 -15.85
C VAL A 425 -2.84 15.63 -16.06
N SER A 426 -2.00 15.31 -15.07
CA SER A 426 -1.05 14.19 -15.15
C SER A 426 -1.21 13.23 -13.98
N LEU A 427 -1.75 12.05 -14.22
CA LEU A 427 -2.06 11.06 -13.17
C LEU A 427 -1.17 9.82 -13.26
N TYR A 428 -0.71 9.34 -12.11
CA TYR A 428 0.08 8.12 -11.99
C TYR A 428 -0.64 6.92 -12.63
N ARG A 429 -1.92 6.73 -12.27
CA ARG A 429 -2.73 5.58 -12.74
C ARG A 429 -3.00 5.58 -14.24
N SER A 430 -2.79 6.72 -14.90
CA SER A 430 -2.99 6.91 -16.35
C SER A 430 -1.67 7.09 -17.11
N SER A 431 -0.55 7.16 -16.39
CA SER A 431 0.77 7.35 -16.96
C SER A 431 1.40 6.02 -17.34
N THR A 432 2.19 6.09 -18.40
CA THR A 432 2.98 4.97 -18.91
C THR A 432 4.46 5.36 -18.98
N GLY A 433 5.32 4.37 -19.11
CA GLY A 433 6.76 4.53 -19.31
C GLY A 433 7.33 3.22 -19.84
N HIS A 434 8.61 3.21 -20.23
CA HIS A 434 9.30 1.98 -20.65
C HIS A 434 8.54 1.17 -21.72
N GLY A 435 8.28 1.81 -22.87
CA GLY A 435 7.55 1.20 -23.99
C GLY A 435 6.05 1.11 -23.79
N ASP A 436 5.40 2.20 -23.33
CA ASP A 436 3.96 2.31 -23.08
C ASP A 436 3.38 1.36 -22.01
N LEU A 437 4.25 0.80 -21.16
CA LEU A 437 3.83 0.02 -20.00
C LEU A 437 3.30 0.96 -18.91
N TYR A 438 2.16 0.64 -18.30
CA TYR A 438 1.60 1.47 -17.24
C TYR A 438 2.49 1.49 -16.00
N CYS A 439 2.62 2.65 -15.35
CA CYS A 439 3.36 2.76 -14.10
C CYS A 439 2.84 1.73 -13.06
N ALA A 440 1.52 1.57 -12.98
CA ALA A 440 0.88 0.62 -12.08
C ALA A 440 1.17 -0.86 -12.38
N ALA A 441 1.55 -1.20 -13.61
CA ALA A 441 1.97 -2.55 -13.96
C ALA A 441 3.32 -2.92 -13.32
N CYS A 442 4.21 -1.95 -13.14
CA CYS A 442 5.53 -2.15 -12.51
C CYS A 442 5.50 -1.88 -11.00
N HIS A 443 4.80 -0.83 -10.59
CA HIS A 443 4.85 -0.31 -9.23
C HIS A 443 3.65 -0.73 -8.39
N GLY A 444 2.58 -1.27 -8.95
CA GLY A 444 1.32 -1.55 -8.26
C GLY A 444 0.35 -0.35 -8.29
N PRO A 445 -0.88 -0.46 -7.80
CA PRO A 445 -1.84 0.64 -7.83
C PRO A 445 -1.50 1.74 -6.81
N SER A 446 -1.99 2.97 -7.02
CA SER A 446 -1.56 4.19 -6.27
C SER A 446 -1.45 4.05 -4.75
N HIS A 447 -2.38 3.35 -4.09
CA HIS A 447 -2.34 3.19 -2.63
C HIS A 447 -1.80 1.83 -2.14
N ALA A 448 -1.41 0.96 -3.07
CA ALA A 448 -0.78 -0.33 -2.80
C ALA A 448 0.51 -0.52 -3.60
N GLU A 449 1.22 0.59 -3.87
CA GLU A 449 2.51 0.53 -4.54
C GLU A 449 3.51 -0.35 -3.78
N TYR A 450 4.30 -1.10 -4.52
CA TYR A 450 5.16 -2.14 -3.96
C TYR A 450 6.38 -1.59 -3.21
N PRO A 451 6.85 -2.31 -2.17
CA PRO A 451 6.16 -3.43 -1.53
C PRO A 451 4.95 -2.94 -0.75
N SER A 452 3.85 -3.69 -0.80
CA SER A 452 2.68 -3.48 0.07
C SER A 452 2.88 -4.22 1.39
N ARG A 453 2.26 -3.74 2.47
CA ARG A 453 2.21 -4.49 3.74
C ARG A 453 1.23 -5.67 3.65
N GLU A 454 0.30 -5.62 2.69
CA GLU A 454 -0.66 -6.68 2.42
C GLU A 454 0.00 -7.73 1.52
N GLY A 455 0.05 -8.98 2.00
CA GLY A 455 0.78 -10.05 1.35
C GLY A 455 0.27 -10.33 -0.07
N ASN A 456 -1.06 -10.30 -0.24
CA ASN A 456 -1.72 -10.61 -1.50
C ASN A 456 -1.32 -9.64 -2.63
N ASP A 457 -1.08 -8.35 -2.34
CA ASP A 457 -0.66 -7.38 -3.36
C ASP A 457 0.72 -7.77 -3.95
N ASN A 458 1.61 -8.34 -3.15
CA ASN A 458 3.00 -8.60 -3.54
C ASN A 458 3.19 -9.91 -4.35
N LEU A 459 2.14 -10.72 -4.50
CA LEU A 459 2.24 -12.06 -5.09
C LEU A 459 2.71 -12.02 -6.55
N GLN A 460 2.15 -11.13 -7.37
CA GLN A 460 2.55 -10.96 -8.77
C GLN A 460 4.03 -10.57 -8.87
N ALA A 461 4.46 -9.57 -8.10
CA ALA A 461 5.85 -9.14 -8.10
C ALA A 461 6.79 -10.28 -7.70
N ALA A 462 6.49 -10.97 -6.59
CA ALA A 462 7.28 -12.10 -6.14
C ALA A 462 7.35 -13.24 -7.16
N ALA A 463 6.25 -13.52 -7.87
CA ALA A 463 6.20 -14.55 -8.91
C ALA A 463 7.05 -14.19 -10.14
N LEU A 464 7.08 -12.91 -10.54
CA LEU A 464 7.78 -12.47 -11.75
C LEU A 464 9.29 -12.29 -11.56
N GLN A 465 9.74 -11.74 -10.43
CA GLN A 465 11.16 -11.42 -10.20
C GLN A 465 11.80 -12.16 -9.01
N GLY A 466 11.05 -13.04 -8.34
CA GLY A 466 11.55 -13.82 -7.20
C GLY A 466 11.61 -13.06 -5.88
N HIS A 467 11.18 -11.79 -5.85
CA HIS A 467 11.09 -10.99 -4.63
C HIS A 467 9.97 -9.94 -4.68
N VAL A 468 9.51 -9.52 -3.49
CA VAL A 468 8.52 -8.45 -3.34
C VAL A 468 9.12 -7.10 -3.74
N GLY A 469 8.32 -6.13 -4.20
CA GLY A 469 8.80 -4.81 -4.60
C GLY A 469 8.40 -4.43 -6.02
N SER A 470 8.67 -3.19 -6.43
CA SER A 470 8.46 -2.76 -7.80
C SER A 470 9.25 -3.66 -8.76
N LEU A 471 8.69 -3.95 -9.92
CA LEU A 471 9.34 -4.76 -10.95
C LEU A 471 10.56 -4.01 -11.48
N GLY A 472 11.76 -4.56 -11.29
CA GLY A 472 13.01 -3.97 -11.79
C GLY A 472 14.05 -4.97 -12.26
N GLU A 473 13.84 -6.26 -12.02
CA GLU A 473 14.64 -7.30 -12.65
C GLU A 473 14.29 -7.40 -14.14
N CYS A 474 15.22 -7.00 -15.02
CA CYS A 474 14.95 -6.97 -16.46
C CYS A 474 14.51 -8.35 -16.99
N ALA A 475 15.06 -9.44 -16.43
CA ALA A 475 14.71 -10.81 -16.78
C ALA A 475 13.27 -11.21 -16.40
N ALA A 476 12.55 -10.40 -15.62
CA ALA A 476 11.15 -10.64 -15.30
C ALA A 476 10.22 -10.45 -16.52
N CYS A 477 10.67 -9.69 -17.54
CA CYS A 477 9.89 -9.43 -18.75
C CYS A 477 10.69 -9.52 -20.06
N HIS A 478 12.03 -9.53 -20.01
CA HIS A 478 12.89 -9.54 -21.19
C HIS A 478 13.65 -10.86 -21.31
N GLY A 479 13.45 -11.57 -22.42
CA GLY A 479 14.08 -12.86 -22.73
C GLY A 479 15.61 -12.84 -22.83
N ASP A 480 16.17 -11.70 -23.21
CA ASP A 480 17.60 -11.44 -23.16
C ASP A 480 17.81 -10.12 -22.40
N GLN A 481 18.71 -10.08 -21.41
CA GLN A 481 18.94 -8.87 -20.62
C GLN A 481 19.52 -7.75 -21.51
N PRO A 482 18.86 -6.59 -21.61
CA PRO A 482 19.29 -5.53 -22.50
C PRO A 482 20.59 -4.89 -21.97
N ARG A 483 21.64 -4.87 -22.80
CA ARG A 483 22.85 -4.11 -22.49
C ARG A 483 22.61 -2.64 -22.80
N THR A 484 22.22 -1.89 -21.78
CA THR A 484 21.95 -0.46 -21.89
C THR A 484 22.58 0.32 -20.73
N VAL A 485 22.78 1.62 -20.92
CA VAL A 485 23.29 2.53 -19.87
C VAL A 485 22.15 3.39 -19.30
N ASP A 486 21.17 3.72 -20.15
CA ASP A 486 20.08 4.66 -19.87
C ASP A 486 18.75 4.28 -20.56
N GLY A 487 18.68 3.11 -21.20
CA GLY A 487 17.50 2.66 -21.94
C GLY A 487 16.51 1.85 -21.13
N GLY A 488 16.78 1.60 -19.84
CA GLY A 488 15.81 1.02 -18.93
C GLY A 488 14.83 2.06 -18.36
N PRO A 489 13.84 1.63 -17.58
CA PRO A 489 12.92 2.55 -16.89
C PRO A 489 13.72 3.55 -16.06
N HIS A 490 13.31 4.83 -16.08
CA HIS A 490 13.97 5.93 -15.36
C HIS A 490 15.46 6.13 -15.70
N GLY A 491 15.93 5.65 -16.86
CA GLY A 491 17.35 5.71 -17.22
C GLY A 491 18.21 4.68 -16.49
N MET A 492 17.60 3.62 -15.97
CA MET A 492 18.32 2.54 -15.29
C MET A 492 19.05 1.61 -16.28
N HIS A 493 20.07 0.93 -15.76
CA HIS A 493 20.85 -0.10 -16.46
C HIS A 493 20.89 -1.40 -15.64
N PRO A 494 21.11 -2.57 -16.28
CA PRO A 494 21.35 -3.81 -15.55
C PRO A 494 22.65 -3.75 -14.74
N THR A 495 22.72 -4.55 -13.67
CA THR A 495 23.87 -4.63 -12.77
C THR A 495 24.39 -6.06 -12.64
N ASP A 496 24.41 -6.80 -13.75
CA ASP A 496 24.93 -8.17 -13.79
C ASP A 496 26.47 -8.23 -13.65
N ALA A 497 27.01 -9.45 -13.64
CA ALA A 497 28.45 -9.67 -13.53
C ALA A 497 29.25 -9.07 -14.70
N ASP A 498 28.68 -9.05 -15.91
CA ASP A 498 29.33 -8.48 -17.10
C ASP A 498 29.44 -6.95 -16.96
N TRP A 499 28.37 -6.30 -16.50
CA TRP A 499 28.36 -4.88 -16.19
C TRP A 499 29.40 -4.52 -15.13
N ALA A 500 29.43 -5.27 -14.03
CA ALA A 500 30.37 -5.05 -12.93
C ALA A 500 31.83 -5.29 -13.32
N HIS A 501 32.11 -6.24 -14.20
CA HIS A 501 33.48 -6.55 -14.63
C HIS A 501 34.05 -5.49 -15.57
N GLU A 502 33.35 -5.18 -16.67
CA GLU A 502 33.85 -4.27 -17.71
C GLU A 502 32.77 -3.39 -18.36
N GLY A 503 31.48 -3.76 -18.28
CA GLY A 503 30.41 -3.07 -18.99
C GLY A 503 30.24 -1.59 -18.62
N HIS A 504 30.54 -1.23 -17.36
CA HIS A 504 30.46 0.15 -16.89
C HIS A 504 31.65 1.04 -17.29
N VAL A 505 32.80 0.46 -17.69
CA VAL A 505 34.06 1.20 -17.89
C VAL A 505 33.98 2.15 -19.08
N ALA A 506 33.53 1.66 -20.24
CA ALA A 506 33.43 2.48 -21.44
C ALA A 506 32.40 3.62 -21.31
N PRO A 507 31.18 3.38 -20.77
CA PRO A 507 30.23 4.45 -20.45
C PRO A 507 30.81 5.52 -19.51
N ALA A 508 31.41 5.10 -18.39
CA ALA A 508 31.97 6.03 -17.40
C ALA A 508 33.10 6.91 -17.97
N ARG A 509 33.92 6.35 -18.88
CA ARG A 509 34.97 7.12 -19.58
C ARG A 509 34.42 8.09 -20.62
N ARG A 510 33.32 7.72 -21.27
CA ARG A 510 32.69 8.54 -22.31
C ARG A 510 31.97 9.74 -21.71
N ASP A 511 31.15 9.50 -20.69
CA ASP A 511 30.36 10.54 -20.05
C ASP A 511 30.05 10.17 -18.59
N LEU A 512 30.93 10.61 -17.69
CA LEU A 512 30.72 10.43 -16.26
C LEU A 512 29.49 11.19 -15.74
N ALA A 513 29.14 12.32 -16.36
CA ALA A 513 28.02 13.14 -15.90
C ALA A 513 26.67 12.42 -16.06
N ALA A 514 26.55 11.53 -17.06
CA ALA A 514 25.39 10.66 -17.23
C ALA A 514 25.20 9.72 -16.01
N CYS A 515 26.28 9.17 -15.46
CA CYS A 515 26.23 8.34 -14.25
C CYS A 515 25.87 9.16 -13.01
N GLN A 516 26.36 10.40 -12.92
CA GLN A 516 26.14 11.27 -11.75
C GLN A 516 24.67 11.59 -11.50
N ALA A 517 23.80 11.53 -12.53
CA ALA A 517 22.36 11.69 -12.37
C ALA A 517 21.77 10.72 -11.32
N CYS A 518 22.27 9.48 -11.24
CA CYS A 518 21.82 8.52 -10.23
C CYS A 518 22.85 8.34 -9.10
N HIS A 519 24.14 8.44 -9.41
CA HIS A 519 25.23 8.15 -8.49
C HIS A 519 25.77 9.36 -7.73
N GLY A 520 25.22 10.56 -7.94
CA GLY A 520 25.62 11.79 -7.24
C GLY A 520 26.83 12.47 -7.88
N ARG A 521 26.99 13.78 -7.61
CA ARG A 521 28.12 14.59 -8.16
C ARG A 521 29.49 14.16 -7.62
N ASP A 522 29.50 13.46 -6.51
CA ASP A 522 30.69 12.91 -5.86
C ASP A 522 30.90 11.43 -6.19
N ASP A 523 30.05 10.83 -7.03
CA ASP A 523 30.14 9.45 -7.52
C ASP A 523 30.12 8.38 -6.39
N ARG A 524 29.65 8.75 -5.19
CA ARG A 524 29.55 7.86 -4.00
C ARG A 524 28.23 7.09 -3.91
N GLY A 525 27.33 7.32 -4.86
CA GLY A 525 26.00 6.75 -4.89
C GLY A 525 24.98 7.60 -4.14
N THR A 526 23.70 7.38 -4.44
CA THR A 526 22.58 7.99 -3.73
C THR A 526 21.47 6.97 -3.52
N VAL A 527 20.34 7.40 -2.96
CA VAL A 527 19.11 6.59 -2.93
C VAL A 527 18.71 6.03 -4.31
N LEU A 528 19.04 6.72 -5.40
CA LEU A 528 18.72 6.27 -6.77
C LEU A 528 19.62 5.13 -7.26
N SER A 529 20.82 4.96 -6.70
CA SER A 529 21.76 3.90 -7.10
C SER A 529 21.69 2.66 -6.21
N ARG A 530 20.62 2.52 -5.42
CA ARG A 530 20.42 1.37 -4.54
C ARG A 530 20.03 0.14 -5.36
N SER A 531 20.65 -1.00 -5.07
CA SER A 531 20.38 -2.28 -5.75
C SER A 531 18.95 -2.76 -5.50
N TRP A 532 18.29 -3.30 -6.53
CA TRP A 532 16.92 -3.82 -6.43
C TRP A 532 16.89 -5.31 -6.04
N SER A 533 17.97 -6.05 -6.32
CA SER A 533 18.16 -7.44 -5.92
C SER A 533 19.34 -7.65 -4.98
N GLN A 534 19.34 -8.83 -4.38
CA GLN A 534 20.49 -9.38 -3.68
C GLN A 534 21.31 -10.23 -4.64
N GLN A 535 22.60 -9.94 -4.79
CA GLN A 535 23.51 -10.67 -5.66
C GLN A 535 24.97 -10.48 -5.26
N THR A 536 25.84 -11.35 -5.75
CA THR A 536 27.29 -11.22 -5.59
C THR A 536 27.89 -10.77 -6.91
N LEU A 537 28.45 -9.57 -6.95
CA LEU A 537 29.15 -9.04 -8.11
C LEU A 537 30.61 -9.48 -8.10
N ASN A 538 31.07 -10.03 -9.22
CA ASN A 538 32.48 -10.37 -9.41
C ASN A 538 33.12 -9.36 -10.36
N ALA A 539 33.67 -8.28 -9.80
CA ALA A 539 34.24 -7.14 -10.53
C ALA A 539 35.64 -7.41 -11.11
N GLY A 540 36.01 -8.68 -11.34
CA GLY A 540 37.33 -9.06 -11.86
C GLY A 540 38.48 -8.94 -10.83
N GLY A 541 39.65 -9.47 -11.19
CA GLY A 541 40.87 -9.45 -10.36
C GLY A 541 40.71 -10.01 -8.93
N GLY A 542 39.75 -10.90 -8.71
CA GLY A 542 39.45 -11.49 -7.39
C GLY A 542 38.68 -10.57 -6.42
N MET A 543 38.12 -9.45 -6.89
CA MET A 543 37.20 -8.64 -6.09
C MET A 543 35.79 -9.19 -6.21
N SER A 544 35.12 -9.37 -5.08
CA SER A 544 33.73 -9.78 -4.99
C SER A 544 32.99 -8.86 -4.03
N LEU A 545 31.85 -8.33 -4.45
CA LEU A 545 31.01 -7.44 -3.65
C LEU A 545 29.65 -8.09 -3.43
N GLN A 546 29.24 -8.22 -2.17
CA GLN A 546 27.93 -8.74 -1.81
C GLN A 546 26.94 -7.58 -1.75
N LEU A 547 26.07 -7.51 -2.75
CA LEU A 547 24.96 -6.57 -2.77
C LEU A 547 23.77 -7.22 -2.09
N TRP A 548 23.26 -6.59 -1.05
CA TRP A 548 21.92 -6.86 -0.53
C TRP A 548 20.93 -5.86 -1.14
N ARG A 549 19.64 -6.17 -1.07
CA ARG A 549 18.60 -5.31 -1.64
C ARG A 549 18.53 -3.96 -0.91
N GLY A 550 18.72 -2.88 -1.64
CA GLY A 550 18.83 -1.53 -1.11
C GLY A 550 20.28 -1.07 -0.87
N PHE A 551 21.28 -1.88 -1.22
CA PHE A 551 22.71 -1.52 -1.13
C PHE A 551 23.02 -0.36 -2.08
N GLN A 552 23.57 0.74 -1.56
CA GLN A 552 23.93 1.91 -2.34
C GLN A 552 25.22 1.67 -3.13
N VAL A 553 25.12 1.75 -4.46
CA VAL A 553 26.27 1.52 -5.35
C VAL A 553 26.89 2.86 -5.77
N GLY A 554 28.22 2.95 -5.65
CA GLY A 554 29.03 4.09 -6.07
C GLY A 554 30.43 3.66 -6.48
N CYS A 555 31.19 4.55 -7.13
CA CYS A 555 32.53 4.25 -7.64
C CYS A 555 33.52 3.92 -6.51
N TYR A 556 33.40 4.61 -5.38
CA TYR A 556 34.35 4.54 -4.27
C TYR A 556 34.29 3.23 -3.47
N GLY A 557 33.25 2.43 -3.65
CA GLY A 557 33.16 1.10 -3.05
C GLY A 557 34.14 0.09 -3.66
N CYS A 558 34.50 0.25 -4.94
CA CYS A 558 35.42 -0.65 -5.63
C CYS A 558 36.73 0.04 -6.05
N HIS A 559 36.70 1.35 -6.34
CA HIS A 559 37.82 2.11 -6.89
C HIS A 559 38.24 3.27 -5.99
N GLU A 560 39.46 3.79 -6.16
CA GLU A 560 39.91 5.07 -5.55
C GLU A 560 39.25 6.31 -6.20
N GLY A 561 38.17 6.11 -6.98
CA GLY A 561 37.39 7.14 -7.66
C GLY A 561 36.97 6.76 -9.09
N PRO A 562 36.17 7.59 -9.77
CA PRO A 562 35.53 7.26 -11.04
C PRO A 562 36.47 7.23 -12.27
N ARG A 563 37.73 7.70 -12.12
CA ARG A 563 38.69 7.85 -13.22
C ARG A 563 39.92 6.95 -13.08
N THR A 564 39.84 5.92 -12.25
CA THR A 564 40.98 5.06 -11.93
C THR A 564 40.54 3.61 -11.73
N GLU A 565 41.31 2.68 -12.29
CA GLU A 565 41.13 1.24 -12.06
C GLU A 565 41.82 0.78 -10.76
N ARG A 566 42.43 1.71 -10.01
CA ARG A 566 43.03 1.39 -8.71
C ARG A 566 41.93 1.01 -7.73
N ARG A 567 42.10 -0.14 -7.10
CA ARG A 567 41.18 -0.64 -6.09
C ARG A 567 41.10 0.28 -4.90
N SER A 568 39.88 0.50 -4.43
CA SER A 568 39.62 1.20 -3.18
C SER A 568 40.40 0.53 -2.05
N ARG A 569 41.01 1.35 -1.19
CA ARG A 569 41.63 0.90 0.06
C ARG A 569 40.66 0.95 1.24
N ASN A 570 39.50 1.57 1.02
CA ASN A 570 38.44 1.66 2.01
C ASN A 570 37.91 0.25 2.28
N ARG A 571 37.95 -0.17 3.53
CA ARG A 571 37.39 -1.42 4.01
C ARG A 571 35.98 -1.15 4.53
N PRO A 572 34.96 -1.87 4.03
CA PRO A 572 33.58 -1.62 4.46
C PRO A 572 33.44 -1.70 5.98
N ALA A 573 32.62 -0.80 6.52
CA ALA A 573 32.16 -0.89 7.89
C ALA A 573 31.46 -2.23 8.17
N GLN A 574 31.45 -2.62 9.45
CA GLN A 574 30.80 -3.82 9.93
C GLN A 574 29.70 -3.45 10.92
N ALA A 575 28.46 -3.79 10.58
CA ALA A 575 27.28 -3.68 11.43
C ALA A 575 27.07 -4.98 12.21
N GLU A 576 26.72 -4.86 13.49
CA GLU A 576 26.53 -6.00 14.39
C GLU A 576 25.05 -6.34 14.54
N ASP A 577 24.73 -7.64 14.54
CA ASP A 577 23.38 -8.11 14.87
C ASP A 577 23.00 -7.72 16.31
N GLY A 578 21.71 -7.54 16.52
CA GLY A 578 21.16 -7.11 17.80
C GLY A 578 19.97 -7.95 18.25
N ARG A 579 19.61 -7.79 19.52
CA ARG A 579 18.39 -8.34 20.08
C ARG A 579 17.79 -7.39 21.09
N MET A 580 16.47 -7.28 21.08
CA MET A 580 15.72 -6.56 22.11
C MET A 580 14.45 -7.32 22.49
N THR A 581 14.00 -7.09 23.73
CA THR A 581 12.75 -7.64 24.25
C THR A 581 11.89 -6.50 24.76
N THR A 582 10.59 -6.57 24.49
CA THR A 582 9.59 -5.66 25.05
C THR A 582 8.30 -6.40 25.37
N HIS A 583 7.34 -5.71 25.96
CA HIS A 583 5.96 -6.17 26.11
C HIS A 583 5.08 -5.54 25.03
N SER A 584 3.93 -6.15 24.74
CA SER A 584 2.93 -5.56 23.83
C SER A 584 2.61 -4.13 24.27
N ASP A 585 2.37 -3.26 23.29
CA ASP A 585 2.01 -1.85 23.50
C ASP A 585 3.08 -1.01 24.22
N ARG A 586 4.28 -1.54 24.44
CA ARG A 586 5.41 -0.83 25.05
C ARG A 586 6.56 -0.66 24.08
N PRO A 587 6.94 0.59 23.74
CA PRO A 587 8.13 0.84 22.95
C PRO A 587 9.39 0.38 23.69
N ALA A 588 10.40 -0.03 22.93
CA ALA A 588 11.71 -0.35 23.45
C ALA A 588 12.80 0.24 22.56
N THR A 589 13.98 0.48 23.14
CA THR A 589 15.08 1.17 22.48
C THR A 589 16.35 0.31 22.49
N LEU A 590 17.08 0.33 21.37
CA LEU A 590 18.36 -0.34 21.20
C LEU A 590 19.36 0.60 20.53
N GLY A 591 20.56 0.71 21.09
CA GLY A 591 21.68 1.36 20.40
C GLY A 591 22.26 0.40 19.35
N LEU A 592 22.08 0.72 18.07
CA LEU A 592 22.66 -0.03 16.97
C LEU A 592 24.18 0.13 16.95
N ARG A 593 24.89 -0.97 16.68
CA ARG A 593 26.35 -1.02 16.71
C ARG A 593 26.90 -1.23 15.31
N ALA A 594 27.86 -0.40 14.94
CA ALA A 594 28.67 -0.56 13.75
C ALA A 594 30.07 -0.01 14.02
N SER A 595 31.07 -0.55 13.34
CA SER A 595 32.46 -0.09 13.42
C SER A 595 33.09 -0.03 12.04
N ASP A 596 33.95 0.97 11.83
CA ASP A 596 34.68 1.14 10.59
C ASP A 596 36.18 0.82 10.82
N PRO A 597 36.76 -0.11 10.03
CA PRO A 597 38.17 -0.48 10.19
C PRO A 597 39.17 0.65 9.91
N ASP A 598 38.77 1.67 9.14
CA ASP A 598 39.60 2.79 8.71
C ASP A 598 39.29 4.07 9.51
N GLY A 599 38.30 4.04 10.41
CA GLY A 599 37.91 5.15 11.28
C GLY A 599 37.00 6.17 10.62
N ASN A 600 36.34 5.81 9.52
CA ASN A 600 35.37 6.67 8.84
C ASN A 600 34.15 6.96 9.73
N ALA A 601 33.52 8.11 9.50
CA ALA A 601 32.23 8.43 10.13
C ALA A 601 31.11 7.56 9.52
N LEU A 602 30.17 7.11 10.35
CA LEU A 602 29.12 6.19 9.95
C LEU A 602 27.74 6.84 10.02
N GLU A 603 26.97 6.67 8.97
CA GLU A 603 25.54 6.96 8.92
C GLU A 603 24.74 5.65 8.93
N LEU A 604 23.84 5.49 9.89
CA LEU A 604 23.02 4.28 10.01
C LEU A 604 21.63 4.51 9.40
N ARG A 605 21.08 3.45 8.82
CA ARG A 605 19.71 3.47 8.28
C ARG A 605 19.02 2.13 8.45
N ILE A 606 17.71 2.19 8.68
CA ILE A 606 16.85 1.01 8.60
C ILE A 606 16.68 0.63 7.13
N VAL A 607 16.92 -0.63 6.82
CA VAL A 607 16.84 -1.21 5.46
C VAL A 607 15.46 -1.85 5.25
N SER A 608 14.99 -2.62 6.24
CA SER A 608 13.65 -3.20 6.24
C SER A 608 12.98 -3.02 7.59
N GLN A 609 11.74 -2.55 7.58
CA GLN A 609 10.88 -2.50 8.77
C GLN A 609 10.48 -3.91 9.21
N PRO A 610 10.08 -4.10 10.48
CA PRO A 610 9.51 -5.36 10.92
C PRO A 610 8.07 -5.55 10.40
N GLY A 611 7.52 -6.75 10.56
CA GLY A 611 6.27 -7.14 9.91
C GLY A 611 5.01 -6.58 10.57
N ALA A 612 5.01 -6.44 11.89
CA ALA A 612 3.87 -5.97 12.67
C ALA A 612 4.13 -4.61 13.32
N GLY A 613 5.31 -4.37 13.90
CA GLY A 613 5.66 -3.07 14.48
C GLY A 613 6.31 -2.09 13.50
N THR A 614 6.90 -1.04 14.05
CA THR A 614 7.71 -0.05 13.31
C THR A 614 8.95 0.33 14.10
N VAL A 615 10.00 0.74 13.39
CA VAL A 615 11.26 1.19 13.98
C VAL A 615 11.58 2.59 13.47
N GLY A 616 11.60 3.54 14.40
CA GLY A 616 12.21 4.85 14.21
C GLY A 616 13.71 4.80 14.51
N LEU A 617 14.49 5.62 13.82
CA LEU A 617 15.94 5.72 14.03
C LEU A 617 16.34 7.19 14.19
N ASP A 618 16.99 7.51 15.31
CA ASP A 618 17.61 8.80 15.59
C ASP A 618 19.10 8.58 15.87
N GLY A 619 19.96 8.97 14.92
CA GLY A 619 21.38 8.62 14.93
C GLY A 619 21.59 7.11 14.93
N ASN A 620 22.15 6.56 16.01
CA ASN A 620 22.30 5.12 16.21
C ASN A 620 21.27 4.52 17.18
N GLN A 621 20.31 5.30 17.67
CA GLN A 621 19.29 4.85 18.60
C GLN A 621 18.04 4.42 17.84
N ALA A 622 17.80 3.11 17.77
CA ALA A 622 16.59 2.55 17.21
C ALA A 622 15.51 2.42 18.30
N THR A 623 14.32 2.92 18.04
CA THR A 623 13.15 2.71 18.90
C THR A 623 12.10 1.90 18.15
N TYR A 624 11.79 0.73 18.69
CA TYR A 624 10.77 -0.17 18.20
C TYR A 624 9.42 0.11 18.88
N TYR A 625 8.37 0.21 18.07
CA TYR A 625 6.99 0.43 18.48
C TYR A 625 6.14 -0.78 18.04
N PRO A 626 5.70 -1.64 18.97
CA PRO A 626 4.84 -2.77 18.64
C PRO A 626 3.50 -2.33 18.05
N ALA A 627 2.96 -3.12 17.12
CA ALA A 627 1.54 -3.03 16.80
C ALA A 627 0.69 -3.30 18.04
N ALA A 628 -0.46 -2.63 18.11
CA ALA A 628 -1.35 -2.71 19.27
C ALA A 628 -1.76 -4.17 19.54
N GLY A 629 -1.53 -4.64 20.77
CA GLY A 629 -1.82 -6.00 21.22
C GLY A 629 -1.01 -7.11 20.55
N TRP A 630 -0.07 -6.80 19.65
CA TRP A 630 0.73 -7.82 18.96
C TRP A 630 1.74 -8.47 19.92
N THR A 631 1.93 -9.78 19.77
CA THR A 631 2.94 -10.56 20.49
C THR A 631 3.59 -11.55 19.53
N GLY A 632 4.85 -11.89 19.78
CA GLY A 632 5.61 -12.79 18.92
C GLY A 632 7.05 -12.35 18.75
N THR A 633 7.70 -12.91 17.74
CA THR A 633 9.07 -12.55 17.36
C THR A 633 9.07 -12.03 15.94
N GLU A 634 9.73 -10.91 15.75
CA GLU A 634 9.93 -10.31 14.44
C GLU A 634 11.33 -9.72 14.32
N GLN A 635 11.62 -9.15 13.16
CA GLN A 635 12.96 -8.69 12.83
C GLN A 635 12.92 -7.47 11.93
N PHE A 636 13.89 -6.59 12.11
CA PHE A 636 14.20 -5.53 11.16
C PHE A 636 15.68 -5.62 10.78
N THR A 637 16.05 -4.98 9.67
CA THR A 637 17.45 -4.95 9.21
C THR A 637 17.95 -3.52 9.09
N PHE A 638 19.25 -3.33 9.31
CA PHE A 638 19.91 -2.04 9.19
C PHE A 638 21.31 -2.19 8.58
N ALA A 639 21.85 -1.07 8.11
CA ALA A 639 23.22 -0.99 7.61
C ALA A 639 23.85 0.36 7.99
N ALA A 640 25.17 0.41 7.97
CA ALA A 640 25.96 1.62 8.12
C ALA A 640 26.62 2.00 6.79
N TRP A 641 26.64 3.28 6.46
CA TRP A 641 27.33 3.85 5.32
C TRP A 641 28.54 4.66 5.80
N ASP A 642 29.72 4.37 5.26
CA ASP A 642 30.99 4.98 5.67
C ASP A 642 31.41 6.19 4.81
N GLY A 643 30.50 6.66 3.95
CA GLY A 643 30.78 7.68 2.95
C GLY A 643 31.16 7.13 1.59
N ALA A 644 31.54 5.85 1.46
CA ALA A 644 31.98 5.23 0.20
C ALA A 644 31.21 3.95 -0.13
N ILE A 645 30.89 3.12 0.86
CA ILE A 645 30.25 1.83 0.69
C ILE A 645 29.36 1.48 1.89
N ASP A 646 28.29 0.73 1.64
CA ASP A 646 27.45 0.16 2.69
C ASP A 646 28.15 -1.03 3.38
N SER A 647 27.86 -1.21 4.68
CA SER A 647 28.28 -2.37 5.48
C SER A 647 27.61 -3.67 5.05
N ASN A 648 27.94 -4.76 5.74
CA ASN A 648 27.05 -5.93 5.78
C ASN A 648 25.64 -5.54 6.28
N LEU A 649 24.64 -6.33 5.89
CA LEU A 649 23.28 -6.19 6.42
C LEU A 649 23.20 -6.85 7.79
N ALA A 650 22.90 -6.08 8.83
CA ALA A 650 22.72 -6.58 10.19
C ALA A 650 21.23 -6.76 10.53
N ARG A 651 20.93 -7.74 11.38
CA ARG A 651 19.58 -8.12 11.81
C ARG A 651 19.40 -7.81 13.30
N VAL A 652 18.26 -7.20 13.63
CA VAL A 652 17.82 -7.08 15.01
C VAL A 652 16.59 -7.96 15.22
N GLU A 653 16.71 -8.93 16.11
CA GLU A 653 15.58 -9.74 16.58
C GLU A 653 14.81 -8.98 17.68
N VAL A 654 13.49 -8.90 17.54
CA VAL A 654 12.60 -8.26 18.50
C VAL A 654 11.65 -9.31 19.06
N VAL A 655 11.71 -9.53 20.38
CA VAL A 655 10.78 -10.42 21.10
C VAL A 655 9.75 -9.57 21.82
N VAL A 656 8.48 -9.71 21.45
CA VAL A 656 7.34 -9.02 22.07
C VAL A 656 6.56 -10.00 22.92
N LEU A 657 6.69 -9.83 24.23
CA LEU A 657 5.98 -10.61 25.24
C LEU A 657 4.55 -10.10 25.42
N PRO A 658 3.62 -10.92 25.95
CA PRO A 658 2.32 -10.43 26.40
C PRO A 658 2.45 -9.26 27.36
N ALA A 659 1.44 -8.38 27.39
CA ALA A 659 1.37 -7.30 28.37
C ALA A 659 1.65 -7.82 29.79
N GLU A 660 2.44 -7.07 30.57
CA GLU A 660 2.64 -7.41 31.97
C GLU A 660 1.29 -7.43 32.70
N ALA A 661 1.03 -8.51 33.43
CA ALA A 661 -0.12 -8.57 34.30
C ALA A 661 -0.02 -7.47 35.36
N THR A 662 -0.84 -6.43 35.24
CA THR A 662 -1.04 -5.49 36.35
C THR A 662 -1.65 -6.29 37.50
N PRO A 663 -1.06 -6.28 38.71
CA PRO A 663 -1.70 -6.91 39.86
C PRO A 663 -3.04 -6.21 40.06
N THR A 664 -4.14 -6.95 39.89
CA THR A 664 -5.46 -6.49 40.32
C THR A 664 -5.35 -6.12 41.80
N PRO A 665 -5.77 -4.92 42.22
CA PRO A 665 -5.89 -4.63 43.64
C PRO A 665 -6.84 -5.67 44.22
N VAL A 666 -6.30 -6.59 45.02
CA VAL A 666 -7.10 -7.58 45.72
C VAL A 666 -8.02 -6.77 46.64
N ALA A 667 -9.32 -6.75 46.33
CA ALA A 667 -10.32 -6.22 47.23
C ALA A 667 -10.06 -6.86 48.60
N GLY A 668 -9.85 -6.03 49.62
CA GLY A 668 -9.46 -6.48 50.95
C GLY A 668 -10.32 -7.66 51.38
N LEU A 669 -9.68 -8.77 51.71
CA LEU A 669 -10.32 -9.90 52.35
C LEU A 669 -11.12 -9.35 53.55
N PRO A 670 -12.44 -9.62 53.64
CA PRO A 670 -13.17 -9.28 54.86
C PRO A 670 -12.54 -10.04 56.02
N THR A 671 -12.15 -9.30 57.05
CA THR A 671 -11.72 -9.83 58.34
C THR A 671 -12.78 -10.83 58.83
N PRO A 672 -12.42 -12.09 59.19
CA PRO A 672 -13.41 -13.05 59.65
C PRO A 672 -13.96 -12.63 61.02
N THR A 673 -15.22 -12.19 61.04
CA THR A 673 -16.00 -12.01 62.27
C THR A 673 -16.44 -13.37 62.83
N SER A 674 -16.01 -13.63 64.06
CA SER A 674 -16.44 -14.75 64.91
C SER A 674 -17.90 -14.58 65.38
N PRO A 675 -18.70 -15.65 65.60
CA PRO A 675 -20.11 -15.54 65.89
C PRO A 675 -20.42 -15.39 67.39
N GLY A 676 -21.38 -14.53 67.72
CA GLY A 676 -22.23 -14.65 68.91
C GLY A 676 -22.22 -13.45 69.87
N GLY A 677 -23.35 -12.75 69.96
CA GLY A 677 -23.61 -11.80 71.06
C GLY A 677 -24.80 -10.89 70.79
N ALA A 678 -25.84 -11.02 71.61
CA ALA A 678 -27.17 -10.40 71.53
C ALA A 678 -27.23 -8.86 71.41
N SER A 679 -28.36 -8.41 70.82
CA SER A 679 -28.96 -7.05 70.85
C SER A 679 -29.07 -6.47 72.27
N PRO A 680 -29.11 -5.12 72.47
CA PRO A 680 -30.27 -4.31 72.07
C PRO A 680 -29.95 -2.92 71.45
N SER A 681 -30.96 -2.39 70.73
CA SER A 681 -31.18 -1.00 70.29
C SER A 681 -31.12 0.03 71.46
N PRO A 682 -31.29 1.36 71.29
CA PRO A 682 -31.69 2.13 70.10
C PRO A 682 -30.98 3.50 69.90
N THR A 683 -31.47 4.24 68.90
CA THR A 683 -31.63 5.71 68.81
C THR A 683 -30.82 6.47 67.74
N ALA A 684 -31.59 7.32 67.07
CA ALA A 684 -31.30 8.17 65.94
C ALA A 684 -30.35 9.32 66.28
N SER A 685 -29.68 9.90 65.27
CA SER A 685 -29.86 11.31 64.88
C SER A 685 -28.87 11.73 63.77
N SER A 686 -29.45 12.26 62.69
CA SER A 686 -28.99 13.40 61.86
C SER A 686 -27.52 13.53 61.41
N ASP A 687 -27.31 13.40 60.10
CA ASP A 687 -26.27 14.12 59.34
C ASP A 687 -26.67 15.58 59.06
N PRO A 688 -25.69 16.49 58.99
CA PRO A 688 -25.68 17.59 58.02
C PRO A 688 -24.43 17.55 57.08
N PRO A 689 -24.46 18.32 55.97
CA PRO A 689 -23.76 18.02 54.71
C PRO A 689 -22.33 18.65 54.58
N PRO A 690 -21.60 18.42 53.48
CA PRO A 690 -20.14 18.41 53.45
C PRO A 690 -19.52 19.80 53.25
N THR A 691 -18.34 19.99 53.82
CA THR A 691 -17.49 21.17 53.61
C THR A 691 -16.44 20.90 52.53
N ARG A 692 -16.38 21.84 51.59
CA ARG A 692 -15.27 22.15 50.67
C ARG A 692 -13.93 22.27 51.40
N VAL A 693 -12.84 22.32 50.60
CA VAL A 693 -11.56 23.08 50.75
C VAL A 693 -10.36 22.14 50.51
N VAL A 694 -9.31 22.42 49.73
CA VAL A 694 -8.85 23.60 48.97
C VAL A 694 -7.71 23.17 48.03
N ALA A 695 -7.49 23.94 46.97
CA ALA A 695 -6.33 23.89 46.09
C ALA A 695 -5.10 24.63 46.67
N GLY A 696 -3.91 24.14 46.36
CA GLY A 696 -2.64 24.84 46.59
C GLY A 696 -1.57 24.41 45.58
N PRO A 697 -0.59 25.27 45.26
CA PRO A 697 -0.26 25.57 43.86
C PRO A 697 1.14 25.10 43.42
N ALA A 698 1.35 24.99 42.10
CA ALA A 698 2.67 24.93 41.49
C ALA A 698 2.92 26.17 40.63
N VAL A 699 4.08 26.77 40.88
CA VAL A 699 4.64 28.02 40.35
C VAL A 699 5.22 27.79 38.95
N TYR A 700 4.99 28.72 38.00
CA TYR A 700 5.98 29.09 36.97
C TYR A 700 5.57 30.44 36.33
N LEU A 701 6.53 31.37 36.23
CA LEU A 701 6.48 32.66 35.50
C LEU A 701 7.86 32.83 34.79
N PRO A 702 8.07 33.77 33.84
CA PRO A 702 7.99 33.50 32.40
C PRO A 702 9.15 34.11 31.58
N MET A 703 9.06 33.96 30.24
CA MET A 703 9.51 34.85 29.14
C MET A 703 10.85 35.58 29.22
N LEU A 704 11.65 35.47 28.14
CA LEU A 704 12.30 36.62 27.51
C LEU A 704 12.45 36.41 25.99
N ALA A 705 12.10 37.45 25.23
CA ALA A 705 12.35 37.62 23.80
C ALA A 705 13.44 38.69 23.59
N ARG A 706 14.24 38.57 22.50
CA ARG A 706 14.55 39.63 21.52
C ARG A 706 15.73 39.27 20.58
N GLY A 707 15.45 39.31 19.27
CA GLY A 707 16.16 40.03 18.20
C GLY A 707 17.68 39.88 18.01
N ARG A 708 18.06 39.24 16.90
CA ARG A 708 18.65 39.88 15.70
C ARG A 708 18.45 38.99 14.49
#